data_AF-A0A933U226-F1
#
_entry.id   AF-A0A933U226-F1
#
_cell.length_a   1.000
_cell.length_b   1.000
_cell.length_c   1.000
_cell.angle_alpha   90.00
_cell.angle_beta   90.00
_cell.angle_gamma   90.00
#
_symmetry.space_group_name_H-M   'P 1'
#
loop_
_entity.id
_entity.type
_entity.pdbx_description
1 polymer ?
#
loop_
_entity_poly.entity_id
_entity_poly.type
_entity_poly.pdbx_seq_one_letter_code
_entity_poly.pdbx_strand_id
1 'polypeptide(L)'
;MHDRPSFLRRIALLFAPWLLVASALADERAELVRGVESIRTSGNPGSIAVWGEHAFVVVDGNGGGGTRVPLVGAGPMGKGRVVLFGHGYLSKGVLADAPTRTLVGRTLEWAARKRANAPLKLLAWDGELADVLDAQRFEVVRAKDGWVQRLAEVDAVLATRSDFTEGEVTALTAWLKEGGALLAGVPGWGWMQLHDRPLVTNEVNRIVAEAGLAFADGGCEPGKGKRFATDAPTELVHAGRAFAALAGDAKQLDKQARRQAHDVLMETLRVLPAEDRILRPRLAELLKDPTAVKLPTPEKPIAPDDLRSRVALAFQAVELASTPVEKVVAHPSAAAFPGGVPPEAKVVKKDVSIDLAVPRWHATGLYAAPGERVVVELPADAIGLGLEARIGVHTDAIWDKPWPRMPEIARAWKLDAPKTTVASPFGGLVELVVPRAKKERVGKVIVWIQGAVLAPLFVLGETSNEEWKKTVRARPGPWAELATSKVVLAVPSSSIRALDDPQALMEWWDRILDAMADFGALPRERASPERYVPDVMISAGYMHSGYPIMTFLDAVPDMTSLERMQKGPWGLLHELGHNHQESEWTFSGTGEVTNNVFVLYVLDVLCKRADWLEGHDALKKRAQRTEEYLKKGAQFEEWCGDPFLALGMYVELREAFGWAPFTKVFAEYRALAKSDFPKTDAEKRDQWLTRLSRAVGKDLGPFFERWGVPVSAEARATLRDLPGWK
;
A
#
# COMPACT_ATOMS: atom_id res chain seq x y z
N MET A 1 10.93 31.34 -22.39
CA MET A 1 10.09 30.84 -23.52
C MET A 1 10.91 30.42 -24.77
N HIS A 2 12.24 30.52 -24.78
CA HIS A 2 13.07 30.11 -25.92
C HIS A 2 13.72 28.73 -25.67
N ASP A 3 13.01 27.64 -25.97
CA ASP A 3 13.62 26.34 -26.38
C ASP A 3 12.61 25.23 -26.74
N ARG A 4 11.29 25.45 -26.58
CA ARG A 4 10.26 24.48 -26.96
C ARG A 4 10.44 23.82 -28.35
N PRO A 5 10.86 24.55 -29.42
CA PRO A 5 11.05 23.95 -30.74
C PRO A 5 12.21 22.96 -30.81
N SER A 6 13.28 23.14 -30.00
CA SER A 6 14.46 22.25 -30.00
C SER A 6 14.17 20.95 -29.24
N PHE A 7 13.46 21.05 -28.11
CA PHE A 7 13.00 19.90 -27.32
C PHE A 7 11.99 19.03 -28.07
N LEU A 8 10.95 19.64 -28.65
CA LEU A 8 9.94 18.91 -29.43
C LEU A 8 10.55 18.27 -30.69
N ARG A 9 11.55 18.91 -31.33
CA ARG A 9 12.29 18.30 -32.45
C ARG A 9 13.17 17.13 -32.01
N ARG A 10 13.86 17.22 -30.86
CA ARG A 10 14.65 16.10 -30.29
C ARG A 10 13.77 14.92 -29.93
N ILE A 11 12.62 15.18 -29.30
CA ILE A 11 11.59 14.17 -29.03
C ILE A 11 11.09 13.58 -30.34
N ALA A 12 10.60 14.37 -31.29
CA ALA A 12 10.07 13.86 -32.56
C ALA A 12 11.06 12.96 -33.33
N LEU A 13 12.36 13.29 -33.32
CA LEU A 13 13.43 12.47 -33.92
C LEU A 13 13.63 11.12 -33.21
N LEU A 14 13.34 11.02 -31.91
CA LEU A 14 13.33 9.76 -31.16
C LEU A 14 12.12 8.85 -31.45
N PHE A 15 11.09 9.34 -32.17
CA PHE A 15 9.80 8.66 -32.37
C PHE A 15 9.45 8.30 -33.81
N ALA A 16 10.08 8.90 -34.82
CA ALA A 16 9.83 8.56 -36.23
C ALA A 16 9.91 7.04 -36.58
N PRO A 17 10.79 6.22 -35.94
CA PRO A 17 10.84 4.77 -36.20
C PRO A 17 9.61 3.99 -35.70
N TRP A 18 8.84 4.53 -34.75
CA TRP A 18 7.76 3.80 -34.08
C TRP A 18 6.50 3.63 -34.93
N LEU A 19 6.21 4.57 -35.83
CA LEU A 19 4.99 4.55 -36.66
C LEU A 19 5.02 3.44 -37.72
N LEU A 20 6.18 3.21 -38.35
CA LEU A 20 6.35 2.13 -39.34
C LEU A 20 6.33 0.74 -38.69
N VAL A 21 6.90 0.63 -37.48
CA VAL A 21 6.91 -0.62 -36.71
C VAL A 21 5.51 -0.99 -36.21
N ALA A 22 4.69 0.00 -35.82
CA ALA A 22 3.33 -0.24 -35.32
C ALA A 22 2.44 -0.99 -36.32
N SER A 23 2.50 -0.64 -37.62
CA SER A 23 1.72 -1.30 -38.67
C SER A 23 2.09 -2.78 -38.81
N ALA A 24 3.38 -3.11 -38.83
CA ALA A 24 3.84 -4.49 -38.95
C ALA A 24 3.44 -5.35 -37.72
N LEU A 25 3.50 -4.76 -36.53
CA LEU A 25 3.09 -5.44 -35.29
C LEU A 25 1.57 -5.66 -35.22
N ALA A 26 0.77 -4.77 -35.81
CA ALA A 26 -0.67 -4.94 -35.92
C ALA A 26 -1.03 -6.16 -36.80
N ASP A 27 -0.32 -6.36 -37.91
CA ASP A 27 -0.48 -7.53 -38.78
C ASP A 27 -0.06 -8.82 -38.06
N GLU A 28 1.08 -8.82 -37.35
CA GLU A 28 1.51 -9.97 -36.55
C GLU A 28 0.45 -10.33 -35.48
N ARG A 29 -0.07 -9.33 -34.78
CA ARG A 29 -1.13 -9.53 -33.79
C ARG A 29 -2.39 -10.12 -34.42
N ALA A 30 -2.84 -9.58 -35.56
CA ALA A 30 -4.05 -10.03 -36.24
C ALA A 30 -4.00 -11.53 -36.57
N GLU A 31 -2.83 -12.02 -37.00
CA GLU A 31 -2.62 -13.45 -37.24
C GLU A 31 -2.70 -14.30 -35.96
N LEU A 32 -2.17 -13.82 -34.83
CA LEU A 32 -2.26 -14.51 -33.54
C LEU A 32 -3.73 -14.69 -33.10
N VAL A 33 -4.54 -13.63 -33.21
CA VAL A 33 -5.94 -13.63 -32.70
C VAL A 33 -6.98 -14.04 -33.75
N ARG A 34 -6.61 -14.32 -35.00
CA ARG A 34 -7.55 -14.62 -36.11
C ARG A 34 -8.60 -15.68 -35.75
N GLY A 35 -9.88 -15.31 -35.65
CA GLY A 35 -10.96 -16.24 -35.31
C GLY A 35 -10.99 -16.70 -33.84
N VAL A 36 -10.23 -16.03 -32.96
CA VAL A 36 -10.33 -16.14 -31.51
C VAL A 36 -10.98 -14.87 -31.01
N GLU A 37 -12.28 -14.87 -30.74
CA GLU A 37 -13.02 -13.66 -30.30
C GLU A 37 -12.73 -13.27 -28.85
N SER A 38 -12.52 -14.26 -27.98
CA SER A 38 -12.19 -14.02 -26.58
C SER A 38 -11.47 -15.21 -25.95
N ILE A 39 -10.73 -14.95 -24.88
CA ILE A 39 -10.03 -15.97 -24.07
C ILE A 39 -10.55 -15.99 -22.63
N ARG A 40 -10.47 -17.15 -21.98
CA ARG A 40 -10.93 -17.39 -20.60
C ARG A 40 -9.78 -17.29 -19.60
N THR A 41 -10.07 -16.77 -18.41
CA THR A 41 -9.18 -16.89 -17.24
C THR A 41 -9.79 -17.76 -16.14
N SER A 42 -8.94 -18.38 -15.31
CA SER A 42 -9.34 -19.13 -14.12
C SER A 42 -9.37 -18.28 -12.84
N GLY A 43 -8.65 -17.16 -12.80
CA GLY A 43 -8.46 -16.32 -11.62
C GLY A 43 -8.59 -14.83 -11.92
N ASN A 44 -7.89 -14.00 -11.14
CA ASN A 44 -7.81 -12.55 -11.31
C ASN A 44 -6.46 -12.22 -11.97
N PRO A 45 -6.40 -11.95 -13.28
CA PRO A 45 -5.13 -11.68 -13.94
C PRO A 45 -4.47 -10.40 -13.43
N GLY A 46 -3.14 -10.42 -13.40
CA GLY A 46 -2.34 -9.21 -13.37
C GLY A 46 -2.18 -8.61 -14.77
N SER A 47 -1.63 -7.41 -14.82
CA SER A 47 -1.27 -6.72 -16.05
C SER A 47 0.20 -6.94 -16.45
N ILE A 48 0.56 -6.51 -17.66
CA ILE A 48 1.90 -6.60 -18.25
C ILE A 48 2.33 -5.21 -18.69
N ALA A 49 3.54 -4.81 -18.33
CA ALA A 49 4.19 -3.63 -18.89
C ALA A 49 4.80 -3.97 -20.25
N VAL A 50 4.51 -3.15 -21.27
CA VAL A 50 5.04 -3.30 -22.64
C VAL A 50 5.62 -1.97 -23.09
N TRP A 51 6.94 -1.90 -23.27
CA TRP A 51 7.65 -0.68 -23.69
C TRP A 51 8.69 -0.89 -24.79
N GLY A 52 9.00 -2.14 -25.15
CA GLY A 52 10.00 -2.44 -26.17
C GLY A 52 9.58 -1.97 -27.57
N GLU A 53 10.53 -1.49 -28.38
CA GLU A 53 10.23 -0.92 -29.71
C GLU A 53 9.51 -1.91 -30.64
N HIS A 54 9.84 -3.20 -30.50
CA HIS A 54 9.23 -4.30 -31.26
C HIS A 54 8.33 -5.20 -30.40
N ALA A 55 8.03 -4.78 -29.17
CA ALA A 55 7.06 -5.45 -28.33
C ALA A 55 5.64 -4.94 -28.63
N PHE A 56 4.64 -5.78 -28.42
CA PHE A 56 3.25 -5.45 -28.69
C PHE A 56 2.30 -6.17 -27.75
N VAL A 57 1.10 -5.61 -27.64
CA VAL A 57 0.01 -6.15 -26.83
C VAL A 57 -0.83 -7.06 -27.70
N VAL A 58 -0.95 -8.33 -27.31
CA VAL A 58 -1.79 -9.31 -28.01
C VAL A 58 -3.25 -9.18 -27.54
N VAL A 59 -3.45 -9.14 -26.23
CA VAL A 59 -4.76 -9.01 -25.57
C VAL A 59 -4.64 -8.01 -24.44
N ASP A 60 -5.62 -7.13 -24.28
CA ASP A 60 -5.76 -6.21 -23.17
C ASP A 60 -7.06 -6.49 -22.38
N GLY A 61 -7.18 -5.90 -21.20
CA GLY A 61 -8.36 -6.01 -20.35
C GLY A 61 -8.68 -4.72 -19.62
N ASN A 62 -9.70 -4.74 -18.76
CA ASN A 62 -10.09 -3.56 -18.00
C ASN A 62 -9.10 -3.29 -16.86
N GLY A 63 -8.46 -2.13 -16.87
CA GLY A 63 -7.56 -1.66 -15.80
C GLY A 63 -8.25 -0.77 -14.76
N GLY A 64 -9.55 -0.50 -14.91
CA GLY A 64 -10.32 0.37 -14.03
C GLY A 64 -10.41 1.84 -14.50
N GLY A 65 -11.45 2.55 -14.07
CA GLY A 65 -11.68 3.96 -14.45
C GLY A 65 -11.78 4.20 -15.98
N GLY A 66 -12.14 3.16 -16.74
CA GLY A 66 -12.26 3.19 -18.19
C GLY A 66 -10.94 3.00 -18.96
N THR A 67 -9.80 2.77 -18.29
CA THR A 67 -8.54 2.47 -18.97
C THR A 67 -8.38 0.97 -19.21
N ARG A 68 -7.54 0.65 -20.19
CA ARG A 68 -7.16 -0.70 -20.59
C ARG A 68 -5.73 -0.98 -20.14
N VAL A 69 -5.43 -2.23 -19.84
CA VAL A 69 -4.06 -2.68 -19.49
C VAL A 69 -3.70 -3.94 -20.27
N PRO A 70 -2.43 -4.14 -20.67
CA PRO A 70 -2.03 -5.35 -21.36
C PRO A 70 -2.21 -6.58 -20.46
N LEU A 71 -2.85 -7.61 -21.02
CA LEU A 71 -3.02 -8.93 -20.39
C LEU A 71 -2.04 -9.96 -20.98
N VAL A 72 -1.77 -9.84 -22.28
CA VAL A 72 -0.81 -10.68 -23.00
C VAL A 72 0.12 -9.77 -23.80
N GLY A 73 1.42 -9.82 -23.51
CA GLY A 73 2.46 -9.06 -24.19
C GLY A 73 3.42 -9.99 -24.92
N ALA A 74 3.88 -9.60 -26.10
CA ALA A 74 4.79 -10.39 -26.92
C ALA A 74 5.87 -9.50 -27.53
N GLY A 75 7.06 -10.06 -27.77
CA GLY A 75 8.16 -9.31 -28.38
C GLY A 75 9.37 -10.17 -28.71
N PRO A 76 10.30 -9.66 -29.54
CA PRO A 76 11.57 -10.33 -29.80
C PRO A 76 12.53 -10.19 -28.61
N MET A 77 13.38 -11.20 -28.41
CA MET A 77 14.45 -11.23 -27.42
C MET A 77 15.72 -11.76 -28.08
N GLY A 78 16.61 -10.87 -28.53
CA GLY A 78 17.70 -11.23 -29.44
C GLY A 78 17.15 -11.85 -30.74
N LYS A 79 17.59 -13.06 -31.09
CA LYS A 79 17.04 -13.82 -32.24
C LYS A 79 15.71 -14.52 -31.89
N GLY A 80 15.48 -14.80 -30.61
CA GLY A 80 14.31 -15.49 -30.09
C GLY A 80 13.10 -14.57 -29.88
N ARG A 81 12.06 -15.11 -29.24
CA ARG A 81 10.79 -14.42 -28.97
C ARG A 81 10.20 -14.84 -27.64
N VAL A 82 9.53 -13.91 -26.99
CA VAL A 82 8.94 -14.08 -25.66
C VAL A 82 7.47 -13.70 -25.67
N VAL A 83 6.66 -14.39 -24.87
CA VAL A 83 5.25 -14.04 -24.63
C VAL A 83 4.95 -14.17 -23.15
N LEU A 84 4.40 -13.11 -22.58
CA LEU A 84 3.96 -13.07 -21.20
C LEU A 84 2.42 -13.11 -21.14
N PHE A 85 1.90 -13.83 -20.16
CA PHE A 85 0.49 -13.86 -19.81
C PHE A 85 0.32 -13.36 -18.36
N GLY A 86 -0.61 -12.45 -18.11
CA GLY A 86 -0.85 -11.89 -16.77
C GLY A 86 -1.36 -12.89 -15.71
N HIS A 87 -1.51 -14.18 -16.06
CA HIS A 87 -1.92 -15.25 -15.15
C HIS A 87 -1.43 -16.62 -15.66
N GLY A 88 -1.71 -17.68 -14.90
CA GLY A 88 -1.47 -19.07 -15.29
C GLY A 88 -2.38 -19.57 -16.42
N TYR A 89 -2.19 -19.04 -17.63
CA TYR A 89 -2.87 -19.50 -18.87
C TYR A 89 -2.31 -20.83 -19.38
N LEU A 90 -1.11 -21.18 -18.97
CA LEU A 90 -0.41 -22.42 -19.29
C LEU A 90 -0.82 -23.52 -18.29
N SER A 91 -2.11 -23.87 -18.23
CA SER A 91 -2.64 -24.93 -17.36
C SER A 91 -3.76 -25.71 -18.04
N LYS A 92 -3.90 -27.00 -17.69
CA LYS A 92 -4.94 -27.88 -18.24
C LYS A 92 -6.35 -27.28 -18.13
N GLY A 93 -6.69 -26.71 -16.98
CA GLY A 93 -8.02 -26.15 -16.73
C GLY A 93 -8.36 -24.95 -17.62
N VAL A 94 -7.39 -24.07 -17.90
CA VAL A 94 -7.60 -22.91 -18.78
C VAL A 94 -7.58 -23.33 -20.26
N LEU A 95 -6.66 -24.23 -20.63
CA LEU A 95 -6.52 -24.72 -22.01
C LEU A 95 -7.60 -25.72 -22.44
N ALA A 96 -8.49 -26.15 -21.53
CA ALA A 96 -9.73 -26.84 -21.91
C ALA A 96 -10.66 -25.94 -22.74
N ASP A 97 -10.53 -24.61 -22.61
CA ASP A 97 -11.25 -23.64 -23.44
C ASP A 97 -10.63 -23.55 -24.84
N ALA A 98 -11.36 -24.00 -25.87
CA ALA A 98 -10.83 -24.09 -27.24
C ALA A 98 -10.32 -22.76 -27.83
N PRO A 99 -11.00 -21.61 -27.67
CA PRO A 99 -10.47 -20.31 -28.09
C PRO A 99 -9.14 -19.97 -27.40
N THR A 100 -9.06 -20.16 -26.08
CA THR A 100 -7.85 -19.88 -25.30
C THR A 100 -6.69 -20.78 -25.72
N ARG A 101 -6.95 -22.08 -25.91
CA ARG A 101 -5.97 -23.05 -26.43
C ARG A 101 -5.48 -22.69 -27.83
N THR A 102 -6.37 -22.18 -28.69
CA THR A 102 -6.01 -21.74 -30.04
C THR A 102 -5.04 -20.56 -30.01
N LEU A 103 -5.30 -19.56 -29.16
CA LEU A 103 -4.39 -18.43 -28.98
C LEU A 103 -3.02 -18.89 -28.47
N VAL A 104 -2.99 -19.69 -27.41
CA VAL A 104 -1.73 -20.20 -26.82
C VAL A 104 -0.94 -21.03 -27.84
N GLY A 105 -1.61 -21.87 -28.63
CA GLY A 105 -0.96 -22.63 -29.70
C GLY A 105 -0.33 -21.73 -30.76
N ARG A 106 -0.98 -20.63 -31.15
CA ARG A 106 -0.43 -19.69 -32.14
C ARG A 106 0.70 -18.84 -31.57
N THR A 107 0.60 -18.40 -30.33
CA THR A 107 1.69 -17.66 -29.69
C THR A 107 2.92 -18.54 -29.53
N LEU A 108 2.75 -19.84 -29.26
CA LEU A 108 3.83 -20.83 -29.29
C LEU A 108 4.50 -20.93 -30.66
N GLU A 109 3.72 -21.11 -31.72
CA GLU A 109 4.25 -21.25 -33.08
C GLU A 109 4.93 -19.97 -33.58
N TRP A 110 4.37 -18.81 -33.23
CA TRP A 110 4.98 -17.52 -33.51
C TRP A 110 6.29 -17.36 -32.74
N ALA A 111 6.32 -17.68 -31.44
CA ALA A 111 7.50 -17.50 -30.61
C ALA A 111 8.65 -18.42 -31.08
N ALA A 112 8.35 -19.70 -31.31
CA ALA A 112 9.32 -20.70 -31.77
C ALA A 112 9.64 -20.60 -33.27
N ARG A 113 9.03 -19.66 -34.01
CA ARG A 113 9.19 -19.49 -35.46
C ARG A 113 8.99 -20.82 -36.21
N LYS A 114 7.87 -21.50 -35.95
CA LYS A 114 7.58 -22.84 -36.48
C LYS A 114 7.91 -22.95 -37.97
N ARG A 115 8.75 -23.93 -38.32
CA ARG A 115 9.02 -24.34 -39.70
C ARG A 115 8.08 -25.49 -40.06
N ALA A 116 7.76 -25.63 -41.35
CA ALA A 116 6.92 -26.74 -41.81
C ALA A 116 7.62 -28.09 -41.54
N ASN A 117 6.85 -29.12 -41.19
CA ASN A 117 7.22 -30.56 -41.17
C ASN A 117 7.74 -31.19 -39.85
N ALA A 118 7.62 -30.56 -38.67
CA ALA A 118 7.81 -31.25 -37.38
C ALA A 118 7.00 -30.60 -36.22
N PRO A 119 6.61 -31.35 -35.18
CA PRO A 119 6.06 -30.79 -33.96
C PRO A 119 7.14 -29.99 -33.19
N LEU A 120 6.73 -28.91 -32.52
CA LEU A 120 7.62 -28.12 -31.67
C LEU A 120 7.86 -28.82 -30.33
N LYS A 121 9.11 -28.92 -29.91
CA LYS A 121 9.50 -29.48 -28.62
C LYS A 121 9.41 -28.42 -27.53
N LEU A 122 8.55 -28.67 -26.55
CA LEU A 122 8.21 -27.72 -25.49
C LEU A 122 8.70 -28.23 -24.14
N LEU A 123 9.60 -27.51 -23.49
CA LEU A 123 10.02 -27.84 -22.14
C LEU A 123 9.02 -27.28 -21.12
N ALA A 124 8.43 -28.13 -20.26
CA ALA A 124 7.44 -27.70 -19.26
C ALA A 124 7.55 -28.51 -17.95
N TRP A 125 7.23 -27.88 -16.82
CA TRP A 125 7.15 -28.56 -15.52
C TRP A 125 5.83 -29.29 -15.32
N ASP A 126 4.74 -28.73 -15.84
CA ASP A 126 3.42 -29.33 -15.81
C ASP A 126 3.28 -30.33 -16.97
N GLY A 127 3.35 -31.62 -16.63
CA GLY A 127 3.20 -32.70 -17.61
C GLY A 127 1.77 -32.82 -18.17
N GLU A 128 0.77 -32.28 -17.47
CA GLU A 128 -0.63 -32.32 -17.92
C GLU A 128 -0.88 -31.45 -19.16
N LEU A 129 0.06 -30.56 -19.50
CA LEU A 129 0.01 -29.79 -20.73
C LEU A 129 0.05 -30.67 -21.98
N ALA A 130 0.66 -31.87 -21.88
CA ALA A 130 0.66 -32.85 -22.97
C ALA A 130 -0.75 -33.34 -23.32
N ASP A 131 -1.68 -33.34 -22.35
CA ASP A 131 -3.06 -33.83 -22.55
C ASP A 131 -3.94 -32.83 -23.32
N VAL A 132 -3.59 -31.55 -23.26
CA VAL A 132 -4.42 -30.45 -23.78
C VAL A 132 -3.86 -29.78 -25.02
N LEU A 133 -2.54 -29.84 -25.23
CA LEU A 133 -1.91 -29.34 -26.44
C LEU A 133 -2.07 -30.35 -27.58
N ASP A 134 -2.17 -29.85 -28.81
CA ASP A 134 -2.30 -30.68 -30.00
C ASP A 134 -0.99 -31.46 -30.25
N ALA A 135 -1.02 -32.76 -30.00
CA ALA A 135 0.14 -33.65 -30.14
C ALA A 135 0.69 -33.75 -31.58
N GLN A 136 -0.08 -33.34 -32.60
CA GLN A 136 0.44 -33.24 -33.97
C GLN A 136 1.30 -31.99 -34.17
N ARG A 137 1.14 -30.99 -33.30
CA ARG A 137 1.82 -29.69 -33.38
C ARG A 137 2.89 -29.51 -32.32
N PHE A 138 2.75 -30.17 -31.17
CA PHE A 138 3.57 -29.94 -29.99
C PHE A 138 3.96 -31.25 -29.31
N GLU A 139 5.24 -31.38 -28.96
CA GLU A 139 5.78 -32.46 -28.13
C GLU A 139 6.18 -31.87 -26.78
N VAL A 140 5.51 -32.28 -25.69
CA VAL A 140 5.83 -31.77 -24.35
C VAL A 140 6.91 -32.61 -23.70
N VAL A 141 8.04 -31.96 -23.44
CA VAL A 141 9.20 -32.49 -22.76
C VAL A 141 9.16 -32.07 -21.29
N ARG A 142 9.04 -33.04 -20.38
CA ARG A 142 8.98 -32.74 -18.94
C ARG A 142 10.33 -32.24 -18.41
N ALA A 143 10.32 -31.06 -17.80
CA ALA A 143 11.46 -30.49 -17.07
C ALA A 143 11.72 -31.25 -15.77
N LYS A 144 13.00 -31.45 -15.44
CA LYS A 144 13.51 -32.11 -14.22
C LYS A 144 14.79 -31.39 -13.75
N ASP A 145 15.45 -31.90 -12.71
CA ASP A 145 16.77 -31.41 -12.32
C ASP A 145 17.73 -31.43 -13.51
N GLY A 146 18.53 -30.36 -13.65
CA GLY A 146 19.44 -30.19 -14.80
C GLY A 146 18.76 -29.78 -16.11
N TRP A 147 17.47 -29.40 -16.13
CA TRP A 147 16.75 -29.05 -17.35
C TRP A 147 17.44 -28.03 -18.27
N VAL A 148 18.31 -27.16 -17.73
CA VAL A 148 19.11 -26.21 -18.51
C VAL A 148 19.90 -26.88 -19.63
N GLN A 149 20.43 -28.10 -19.41
CA GLN A 149 21.16 -28.84 -20.45
C GLN A 149 20.26 -29.23 -21.63
N ARG A 150 18.95 -29.33 -21.39
CA ARG A 150 17.95 -29.72 -22.39
C ARG A 150 17.49 -28.55 -23.26
N LEU A 151 17.91 -27.32 -22.95
CA LEU A 151 17.63 -26.15 -23.80
C LEU A 151 18.12 -26.36 -25.25
N ALA A 152 19.19 -27.12 -25.44
CA ALA A 152 19.71 -27.46 -26.77
C ALA A 152 18.79 -28.39 -27.60
N GLU A 153 17.81 -29.05 -26.96
CA GLU A 153 16.96 -30.08 -27.57
C GLU A 153 15.52 -29.60 -27.82
N VAL A 154 15.17 -28.40 -27.35
CA VAL A 154 13.80 -27.89 -27.36
C VAL A 154 13.70 -26.57 -28.13
N ASP A 155 12.50 -26.26 -28.60
CA ASP A 155 12.22 -25.03 -29.34
C ASP A 155 11.65 -23.93 -28.42
N ALA A 156 10.93 -24.32 -27.37
CA ALA A 156 10.30 -23.39 -26.44
C ALA A 156 10.34 -23.87 -24.98
N VAL A 157 10.35 -22.93 -24.05
CA VAL A 157 10.13 -23.15 -22.61
C VAL A 157 8.77 -22.60 -22.21
N LEU A 158 7.96 -23.42 -21.54
CA LEU A 158 6.71 -23.03 -20.88
C LEU A 158 6.96 -22.84 -19.38
N ALA A 159 7.25 -21.59 -18.98
CA ALA A 159 7.49 -21.23 -17.60
C ALA A 159 6.17 -21.08 -16.83
N THR A 160 5.72 -22.17 -16.23
CA THR A 160 4.62 -22.21 -15.25
C THR A 160 5.08 -21.91 -13.82
N ARG A 161 6.40 -21.74 -13.61
CA ARG A 161 7.05 -21.37 -12.35
C ARG A 161 7.77 -20.03 -12.48
N SER A 162 8.16 -19.45 -11.36
CA SER A 162 8.78 -18.11 -11.30
C SER A 162 10.03 -18.02 -10.42
N ASP A 163 10.48 -19.12 -9.82
CA ASP A 163 11.57 -19.23 -8.86
C ASP A 163 12.86 -19.78 -9.51
N PHE A 164 13.35 -19.09 -10.53
CA PHE A 164 14.60 -19.46 -11.22
C PHE A 164 15.84 -19.03 -10.43
N THR A 165 16.85 -19.88 -10.38
CA THR A 165 18.18 -19.53 -9.86
C THR A 165 18.93 -18.58 -10.80
N GLU A 166 19.95 -17.87 -10.31
CA GLU A 166 20.79 -16.98 -11.14
C GLU A 166 21.42 -17.69 -12.34
N GLY A 167 21.84 -18.94 -12.16
CA GLY A 167 22.39 -19.77 -13.24
C GLY A 167 21.34 -20.08 -14.32
N GLU A 168 20.11 -20.38 -13.90
CA GLU A 168 18.99 -20.63 -14.82
C GLU A 168 18.56 -19.37 -15.57
N VAL A 169 18.48 -18.22 -14.87
CA VAL A 169 18.23 -16.91 -15.49
C VAL A 169 19.27 -16.64 -16.57
N THR A 170 20.56 -16.78 -16.25
CA THR A 170 21.66 -16.56 -17.19
C THR A 170 21.56 -17.47 -18.41
N ALA A 171 21.36 -18.78 -18.20
CA ALA A 171 21.31 -19.74 -19.29
C ALA A 171 20.09 -19.55 -20.19
N LEU A 172 18.91 -19.32 -19.59
CA LEU A 172 17.68 -19.10 -20.33
C LEU A 172 17.74 -17.80 -21.14
N THR A 173 18.25 -16.71 -20.57
CA THR A 173 18.47 -15.46 -21.29
C THR A 173 19.43 -15.64 -22.46
N ALA A 174 20.56 -16.35 -22.27
CA ALA A 174 21.51 -16.61 -23.36
C ALA A 174 20.90 -17.44 -24.49
N TRP A 175 20.15 -18.50 -24.15
CA TRP A 175 19.47 -19.35 -25.12
C TRP A 175 18.38 -18.60 -25.90
N LEU A 176 17.60 -17.75 -25.24
CA LEU A 176 16.62 -16.89 -25.91
C LEU A 176 17.28 -15.97 -26.93
N LYS A 177 18.43 -15.36 -26.58
CA LYS A 177 19.17 -14.49 -27.50
C LYS A 177 19.63 -15.21 -28.77
N GLU A 178 19.84 -16.53 -28.70
CA GLU A 178 20.24 -17.36 -29.85
C GLU A 178 19.07 -17.94 -30.66
N GLY A 179 17.82 -17.73 -30.26
CA GLY A 179 16.66 -18.11 -31.07
C GLY A 179 15.58 -18.91 -30.35
N GLY A 180 15.77 -19.23 -29.06
CA GLY A 180 14.77 -19.94 -28.28
C GLY A 180 13.47 -19.14 -28.08
N ALA A 181 12.41 -19.84 -27.67
CA ALA A 181 11.13 -19.25 -27.32
C ALA A 181 10.78 -19.42 -25.84
N LEU A 182 10.17 -18.39 -25.23
CA LEU A 182 9.67 -18.46 -23.86
C LEU A 182 8.21 -17.99 -23.80
N LEU A 183 7.36 -18.81 -23.20
CA LEU A 183 6.04 -18.41 -22.73
C LEU A 183 6.02 -18.50 -21.21
N ALA A 184 5.61 -17.43 -20.54
CA ALA A 184 5.52 -17.40 -19.09
C ALA A 184 4.16 -16.82 -18.65
N GLY A 185 3.63 -17.31 -17.53
CA GLY A 185 2.34 -16.83 -17.04
C GLY A 185 2.18 -16.92 -15.53
N VAL A 186 2.30 -15.78 -14.84
CA VAL A 186 2.10 -15.62 -13.39
C VAL A 186 1.52 -14.22 -13.14
N PRO A 187 0.54 -14.05 -12.23
CA PRO A 187 0.14 -12.71 -11.83
C PRO A 187 1.25 -12.03 -11.02
N GLY A 188 1.73 -10.87 -11.47
CA GLY A 188 2.82 -10.14 -10.79
C GLY A 188 2.50 -9.79 -9.34
N TRP A 189 1.26 -9.35 -9.06
CA TRP A 189 0.77 -9.12 -7.70
C TRP A 189 0.83 -10.38 -6.83
N GLY A 190 0.55 -11.56 -7.39
CA GLY A 190 0.59 -12.83 -6.67
C GLY A 190 2.02 -13.27 -6.35
N TRP A 191 2.95 -12.99 -7.27
CA TRP A 191 4.38 -13.23 -7.01
C TRP A 191 4.90 -12.36 -5.86
N MET A 192 4.53 -11.08 -5.82
CA MET A 192 4.97 -10.15 -4.76
C MET A 192 4.52 -10.61 -3.38
N GLN A 193 3.27 -11.09 -3.26
CA GLN A 193 2.73 -11.62 -2.00
C GLN A 193 3.53 -12.81 -1.44
N LEU A 194 4.17 -13.59 -2.32
CA LEU A 194 4.92 -14.79 -1.93
C LEU A 194 6.40 -14.53 -1.63
N HIS A 195 6.98 -13.43 -2.14
CA HIS A 195 8.44 -13.24 -2.13
C HIS A 195 8.91 -12.01 -1.34
N ASP A 196 8.02 -11.07 -0.98
CA ASP A 196 8.39 -9.84 -0.25
C ASP A 196 9.59 -9.10 -0.88
N ARG A 197 9.62 -9.06 -2.23
CA ARG A 197 10.64 -8.38 -3.03
C ARG A 197 9.99 -7.51 -4.10
N PRO A 198 10.63 -6.41 -4.53
CA PRO A 198 10.13 -5.60 -5.65
C PRO A 198 9.99 -6.42 -6.93
N LEU A 199 8.92 -6.22 -7.69
CA LEU A 199 8.59 -7.01 -8.88
C LEU A 199 9.62 -6.87 -10.01
N VAL A 200 10.41 -5.78 -10.05
CA VAL A 200 11.55 -5.64 -10.96
C VAL A 200 12.63 -6.71 -10.73
N THR A 201 12.68 -7.32 -9.53
CA THR A 201 13.62 -8.41 -9.21
C THR A 201 13.10 -9.80 -9.60
N ASN A 202 11.84 -9.89 -10.05
CA ASN A 202 11.26 -11.13 -10.55
C ASN A 202 12.13 -11.72 -11.66
N GLU A 203 12.36 -13.00 -11.57
CA GLU A 203 13.31 -13.74 -12.38
C GLU A 203 12.91 -13.70 -13.87
N VAL A 204 11.61 -13.86 -14.16
CA VAL A 204 11.08 -13.76 -15.54
C VAL A 204 11.18 -12.32 -16.06
N ASN A 205 10.86 -11.32 -15.24
CA ASN A 205 11.03 -9.91 -15.60
C ASN A 205 12.48 -9.60 -15.98
N ARG A 206 13.46 -10.11 -15.21
CA ARG A 206 14.88 -9.97 -15.53
C ARG A 206 15.27 -10.67 -16.84
N ILE A 207 14.68 -11.84 -17.13
CA ILE A 207 14.92 -12.57 -18.38
C ILE A 207 14.41 -11.77 -19.59
N VAL A 208 13.22 -11.17 -19.49
CA VAL A 208 12.52 -10.54 -20.63
C VAL A 208 12.70 -9.01 -20.72
N ALA A 209 13.41 -8.40 -19.77
CA ALA A 209 13.64 -6.95 -19.69
C ALA A 209 14.15 -6.31 -20.98
N GLU A 210 15.11 -6.94 -21.68
CA GLU A 210 15.67 -6.42 -22.94
C GLU A 210 14.65 -6.43 -24.09
N ALA A 211 13.63 -7.30 -24.03
CA ALA A 211 12.51 -7.29 -24.98
C ALA A 211 11.54 -6.12 -24.71
N GLY A 212 11.70 -5.42 -23.59
CA GLY A 212 10.81 -4.35 -23.14
C GLY A 212 9.46 -4.87 -22.67
N LEU A 213 9.48 -5.96 -21.91
CA LEU A 213 8.33 -6.62 -21.31
C LEU A 213 8.59 -6.90 -19.83
N ALA A 214 7.54 -6.84 -19.01
CA ALA A 214 7.57 -7.30 -17.62
C ALA A 214 6.14 -7.62 -17.14
N PHE A 215 5.99 -8.60 -16.25
CA PHE A 215 4.83 -8.66 -15.38
C PHE A 215 4.76 -7.39 -14.53
N ALA A 216 3.56 -6.82 -14.41
CA ALA A 216 3.29 -5.66 -13.59
C ALA A 216 2.43 -6.03 -12.37
N ASP A 217 2.29 -5.08 -11.45
CA ASP A 217 1.55 -5.24 -10.18
C ASP A 217 0.08 -4.81 -10.28
N GLY A 218 -0.36 -4.30 -11.44
CA GLY A 218 -1.73 -3.91 -11.71
C GLY A 218 -2.68 -5.10 -11.87
N GLY A 219 -3.97 -4.83 -11.68
CA GLY A 219 -5.04 -5.77 -11.95
C GLY A 219 -5.57 -5.63 -13.37
N CYS A 220 -5.97 -6.76 -13.96
CA CYS A 220 -6.61 -6.78 -15.28
C CYS A 220 -7.94 -7.53 -15.16
N GLU A 221 -9.05 -6.80 -15.06
CA GLU A 221 -10.36 -7.37 -14.81
C GLU A 221 -10.97 -7.98 -16.09
N PRO A 222 -11.50 -9.22 -16.01
CA PRO A 222 -12.18 -9.83 -17.13
C PRO A 222 -13.60 -9.26 -17.30
N GLY A 223 -14.10 -9.34 -18.53
CA GLY A 223 -15.51 -9.13 -18.82
C GLY A 223 -16.40 -10.30 -18.42
N LYS A 224 -17.64 -10.27 -18.91
CA LYS A 224 -18.67 -11.29 -18.63
C LYS A 224 -18.15 -12.72 -18.85
N GLY A 225 -18.40 -13.59 -17.88
CA GLY A 225 -17.99 -15.00 -17.95
C GLY A 225 -16.49 -15.25 -17.71
N LYS A 226 -15.79 -14.30 -17.08
CA LYS A 226 -14.32 -14.36 -16.88
C LYS A 226 -13.55 -14.45 -18.20
N ARG A 227 -13.94 -13.61 -19.16
CA ARG A 227 -13.38 -13.59 -20.52
C ARG A 227 -12.80 -12.23 -20.90
N PHE A 228 -11.77 -12.24 -21.74
CA PHE A 228 -11.17 -11.06 -22.36
C PHE A 228 -11.39 -11.11 -23.85
N ALA A 229 -11.98 -10.06 -24.41
CA ALA A 229 -12.10 -9.89 -25.85
C ALA A 229 -10.73 -9.69 -26.48
N THR A 230 -10.59 -10.08 -27.74
CA THR A 230 -9.36 -9.91 -28.53
C THR A 230 -9.49 -8.77 -29.56
N ASP A 231 -10.37 -7.81 -29.30
CA ASP A 231 -10.48 -6.58 -30.08
C ASP A 231 -9.13 -5.87 -30.18
N ALA A 232 -8.92 -5.07 -31.22
CA ALA A 232 -7.67 -4.35 -31.40
C ALA A 232 -7.42 -3.41 -30.19
N PRO A 233 -6.31 -3.56 -29.46
CA PRO A 233 -5.99 -2.70 -28.33
C PRO A 233 -5.66 -1.30 -28.83
N THR A 234 -5.93 -0.28 -28.02
CA THR A 234 -5.46 1.08 -28.30
C THR A 234 -3.93 1.13 -28.29
N GLU A 235 -3.32 1.93 -29.17
CA GLU A 235 -1.87 2.13 -29.19
C GLU A 235 -1.30 2.62 -27.84
N LEU A 236 -2.15 3.24 -27.01
CA LEU A 236 -1.79 3.81 -25.71
C LEU A 236 -1.67 2.79 -24.58
N VAL A 237 -1.95 1.49 -24.81
CA VAL A 237 -1.59 0.42 -23.85
C VAL A 237 -0.10 0.03 -23.92
N HIS A 238 0.64 0.56 -24.90
CA HIS A 238 2.08 0.42 -25.01
C HIS A 238 2.79 1.64 -24.41
N ALA A 239 3.59 1.46 -23.36
CA ALA A 239 4.20 2.54 -22.59
C ALA A 239 5.12 3.47 -23.42
N GLY A 240 5.90 2.93 -24.35
CA GLY A 240 6.69 3.76 -25.27
C GLY A 240 5.84 4.70 -26.15
N ARG A 241 4.68 4.23 -26.62
CA ARG A 241 3.73 5.01 -27.42
C ARG A 241 2.94 5.99 -26.56
N ALA A 242 2.53 5.56 -25.37
CA ALA A 242 1.94 6.41 -24.35
C ALA A 242 2.86 7.58 -23.95
N PHE A 243 4.16 7.32 -23.75
CA PHE A 243 5.17 8.35 -23.50
C PHE A 243 5.23 9.34 -24.66
N ALA A 244 5.33 8.85 -25.90
CA ALA A 244 5.37 9.70 -27.09
C ALA A 244 4.14 10.63 -27.17
N ALA A 245 2.96 10.08 -26.90
CA ALA A 245 1.69 10.81 -26.92
C ALA A 245 1.63 11.90 -25.83
N LEU A 246 2.10 11.60 -24.61
CA LEU A 246 2.11 12.57 -23.50
C LEU A 246 3.24 13.60 -23.59
N ALA A 247 4.39 13.23 -24.15
CA ALA A 247 5.53 14.12 -24.29
C ALA A 247 5.42 15.06 -25.50
N GLY A 248 4.60 14.69 -26.49
CA GLY A 248 4.20 15.53 -27.62
C GLY A 248 3.14 16.58 -27.25
N ASP A 249 2.28 16.95 -28.21
CA ASP A 249 1.18 17.88 -27.95
C ASP A 249 -0.02 17.16 -27.30
N ALA A 250 0.09 16.91 -26.00
CA ALA A 250 -0.94 16.24 -25.20
C ALA A 250 -2.33 16.92 -25.27
N LYS A 251 -2.44 18.17 -25.79
CA LYS A 251 -3.72 18.84 -26.00
C LYS A 251 -4.54 18.23 -27.15
N GLN A 252 -3.91 17.48 -28.04
CA GLN A 252 -4.58 16.78 -29.13
C GLN A 252 -5.24 15.47 -28.66
N LEU A 253 -4.90 15.00 -27.46
CA LEU A 253 -5.51 13.84 -26.85
C LEU A 253 -6.74 14.25 -26.04
N ASP A 254 -7.84 13.51 -26.19
CA ASP A 254 -8.99 13.65 -25.30
C ASP A 254 -8.62 13.26 -23.85
N LYS A 255 -9.56 13.47 -22.92
CA LYS A 255 -9.33 13.20 -21.49
C LYS A 255 -9.06 11.72 -21.21
N GLN A 256 -9.72 10.81 -21.93
CA GLN A 256 -9.62 9.37 -21.72
C GLN A 256 -8.29 8.84 -22.25
N ALA A 257 -7.87 9.27 -23.44
CA ALA A 257 -6.58 8.94 -24.03
C ALA A 257 -5.42 9.43 -23.17
N ARG A 258 -5.53 10.64 -22.60
CA ARG A 258 -4.53 11.17 -21.64
C ARG A 258 -4.42 10.30 -20.39
N ARG A 259 -5.56 9.93 -19.80
CA ARG A 259 -5.60 9.04 -18.62
C ARG A 259 -5.01 7.66 -18.94
N GLN A 260 -5.38 7.08 -20.07
CA GLN A 260 -4.84 5.81 -20.58
C GLN A 260 -3.32 5.84 -20.69
N ALA A 261 -2.76 6.88 -21.31
CA ALA A 261 -1.32 7.01 -21.47
C ALA A 261 -0.60 7.19 -20.12
N HIS A 262 -1.20 7.94 -19.19
CA HIS A 262 -0.66 8.14 -17.85
C HIS A 262 -0.63 6.83 -17.06
N ASP A 263 -1.75 6.12 -16.96
CA ASP A 263 -1.88 4.94 -16.10
C ASP A 263 -0.90 3.83 -16.52
N VAL A 264 -0.76 3.59 -17.83
CA VAL A 264 0.19 2.62 -18.40
C VAL A 264 1.65 3.00 -18.11
N LEU A 265 1.99 4.29 -18.16
CA LEU A 265 3.34 4.75 -17.80
C LEU A 265 3.59 4.58 -16.31
N MET A 266 2.65 4.97 -15.45
CA MET A 266 2.77 4.84 -13.99
C MET A 266 2.97 3.37 -13.59
N GLU A 267 2.28 2.46 -14.25
CA GLU A 267 2.45 1.02 -14.06
C GLU A 267 3.81 0.51 -14.55
N THR A 268 4.21 0.93 -15.75
CA THR A 268 5.51 0.53 -16.32
C THR A 268 6.68 1.03 -15.46
N LEU A 269 6.60 2.23 -14.89
CA LEU A 269 7.64 2.80 -14.03
C LEU A 269 7.97 1.91 -12.82
N ARG A 270 7.00 1.17 -12.27
CA ARG A 270 7.20 0.30 -11.10
C ARG A 270 7.99 -0.97 -11.40
N VAL A 271 8.09 -1.33 -12.68
CA VAL A 271 8.78 -2.55 -13.15
C VAL A 271 9.88 -2.28 -14.18
N LEU A 272 10.15 -1.00 -14.46
CA LEU A 272 11.18 -0.59 -15.41
C LEU A 272 12.57 -0.86 -14.82
N PRO A 273 13.42 -1.68 -15.47
CA PRO A 273 14.75 -2.00 -14.95
C PRO A 273 15.70 -0.81 -15.07
N ALA A 274 16.68 -0.73 -14.17
CA ALA A 274 17.67 0.34 -14.15
C ALA A 274 18.53 0.36 -15.43
N GLU A 275 18.77 -0.79 -16.03
CA GLU A 275 19.56 -0.95 -17.25
C GLU A 275 18.75 -0.69 -18.53
N ASP A 276 17.46 -0.35 -18.43
CA ASP A 276 16.61 -0.09 -19.60
C ASP A 276 17.23 0.98 -20.51
N ARG A 277 17.30 0.64 -21.80
CA ARG A 277 17.89 1.49 -22.85
C ARG A 277 16.83 2.11 -23.75
N ILE A 278 15.55 1.84 -23.51
CA ILE A 278 14.46 2.19 -24.41
C ILE A 278 13.66 3.37 -23.83
N LEU A 279 12.97 3.17 -22.72
CA LEU A 279 12.04 4.15 -22.14
C LEU A 279 12.73 5.04 -21.10
N ARG A 280 13.63 4.50 -20.27
CA ARG A 280 14.34 5.20 -19.20
C ARG A 280 15.15 6.41 -19.71
N PRO A 281 15.93 6.34 -20.82
CA PRO A 281 16.61 7.53 -21.36
C PRO A 281 15.63 8.62 -21.82
N ARG A 282 14.46 8.23 -22.34
CA ARG A 282 13.43 9.17 -22.79
C ARG A 282 12.77 9.87 -21.59
N LEU A 283 12.48 9.13 -20.52
CA LEU A 283 12.00 9.68 -19.26
C LEU A 283 13.04 10.61 -18.62
N ALA A 284 14.34 10.29 -18.71
CA ALA A 284 15.42 11.15 -18.25
C ALA A 284 15.51 12.48 -19.04
N GLU A 285 15.18 12.48 -20.34
CA GLU A 285 15.02 13.73 -21.10
C GLU A 285 13.80 14.53 -20.64
N LEU A 286 12.70 13.87 -20.26
CA LEU A 286 11.53 14.56 -19.71
C LEU A 286 11.86 15.31 -18.40
N LEU A 287 12.75 14.77 -17.57
CA LEU A 287 13.22 15.44 -16.35
C LEU A 287 13.99 16.75 -16.62
N LYS A 288 14.48 16.95 -17.85
CA LYS A 288 15.18 18.18 -18.24
C LYS A 288 14.21 19.28 -18.68
N ASP A 289 12.93 18.98 -18.87
CA ASP A 289 11.93 19.97 -19.21
C ASP A 289 11.38 20.65 -17.94
N PRO A 290 11.67 21.95 -17.72
CA PRO A 290 11.19 22.68 -16.54
C PRO A 290 9.66 22.85 -16.50
N THR A 291 8.97 22.61 -17.61
CA THR A 291 7.49 22.60 -17.65
C THR A 291 6.90 21.27 -17.20
N ALA A 292 7.70 20.20 -17.16
CA ALA A 292 7.31 18.88 -16.65
C ALA A 292 7.77 18.68 -15.20
N VAL A 293 8.97 19.12 -14.81
CA VAL A 293 9.44 18.96 -13.42
C VAL A 293 9.01 20.13 -12.55
N LYS A 294 7.73 20.15 -12.20
CA LYS A 294 7.21 21.10 -11.21
C LYS A 294 7.55 20.64 -9.81
N LEU A 295 7.82 21.59 -8.92
CA LEU A 295 8.12 21.28 -7.53
C LEU A 295 6.82 21.09 -6.74
N PRO A 296 6.54 19.91 -6.15
CA PRO A 296 5.38 19.74 -5.28
C PRO A 296 5.60 20.48 -3.96
N THR A 297 4.72 21.42 -3.63
CA THR A 297 4.65 22.10 -2.32
C THR A 297 3.20 22.23 -1.85
N PRO A 298 2.93 22.44 -0.55
CA PRO A 298 1.58 22.63 -0.04
C PRO A 298 0.82 23.77 -0.72
N GLU A 299 1.51 24.85 -1.08
CA GLU A 299 0.94 26.02 -1.75
C GLU A 299 0.69 25.78 -3.25
N LYS A 300 1.44 24.86 -3.86
CA LYS A 300 1.37 24.55 -5.30
C LYS A 300 1.41 23.03 -5.51
N PRO A 301 0.34 22.31 -5.12
CA PRO A 301 0.29 20.88 -5.29
C PRO A 301 0.24 20.50 -6.77
N ILE A 302 0.81 19.36 -7.13
CA ILE A 302 0.65 18.81 -8.48
C ILE A 302 -0.76 18.26 -8.61
N ALA A 303 -1.53 18.83 -9.53
CA ALA A 303 -2.92 18.47 -9.74
C ALA A 303 -3.07 17.05 -10.34
N PRO A 304 -4.18 16.35 -10.07
CA PRO A 304 -4.46 15.04 -10.67
C PRO A 304 -4.44 15.02 -12.20
N ASP A 305 -4.76 16.13 -12.86
CA ASP A 305 -4.79 16.27 -14.32
C ASP A 305 -3.47 16.81 -14.91
N ASP A 306 -2.47 17.12 -14.09
CA ASP A 306 -1.11 17.50 -14.52
C ASP A 306 -0.25 16.26 -14.81
N LEU A 307 -0.74 15.43 -15.73
CA LEU A 307 -0.23 14.08 -15.99
C LEU A 307 1.25 14.06 -16.41
N ARG A 308 1.69 15.10 -17.14
CA ARG A 308 3.08 15.21 -17.57
C ARG A 308 4.02 15.41 -16.39
N SER A 309 3.63 16.26 -15.44
CA SER A 309 4.40 16.46 -14.22
C SER A 309 4.34 15.23 -13.32
N ARG A 310 3.18 14.55 -13.27
CA ARG A 310 3.04 13.30 -12.50
C ARG A 310 3.97 12.20 -13.01
N VAL A 311 4.04 11.96 -14.31
CA VAL A 311 4.96 10.96 -14.90
C VAL A 311 6.41 11.34 -14.65
N ALA A 312 6.78 12.62 -14.84
CA ALA A 312 8.14 13.08 -14.60
C ALA A 312 8.58 12.87 -13.15
N LEU A 313 7.77 13.31 -12.19
CA LEU A 313 8.06 13.16 -10.76
C LEU A 313 7.96 11.71 -10.28
N ALA A 314 7.07 10.90 -10.85
CA ALA A 314 7.02 9.47 -10.57
C ALA A 314 8.31 8.77 -11.01
N PHE A 315 8.81 9.09 -12.20
CA PHE A 315 10.11 8.60 -12.65
C PHE A 315 11.24 9.09 -11.73
N GLN A 316 11.24 10.37 -11.36
CA GLN A 316 12.21 10.91 -10.41
C GLN A 316 12.18 10.16 -9.07
N ALA A 317 11.00 9.80 -8.55
CA ALA A 317 10.87 9.04 -7.32
C ALA A 317 11.51 7.65 -7.42
N VAL A 318 11.33 6.95 -8.56
CA VAL A 318 11.99 5.66 -8.84
C VAL A 318 13.52 5.81 -8.87
N GLU A 319 14.02 6.88 -9.49
CA GLU A 319 15.47 7.18 -9.51
C GLU A 319 16.01 7.46 -8.10
N LEU A 320 15.29 8.27 -7.32
CA LEU A 320 15.68 8.60 -5.94
C LEU A 320 15.67 7.35 -5.03
N ALA A 321 14.71 6.44 -5.20
CA ALA A 321 14.63 5.20 -4.44
C ALA A 321 15.81 4.25 -4.72
N SER A 322 16.35 4.25 -5.95
CA SER A 322 17.48 3.39 -6.35
C SER A 322 18.85 4.07 -6.24
N THR A 323 18.90 5.35 -5.91
CA THR A 323 20.16 6.12 -5.84
C THR A 323 21.08 5.56 -4.74
N PRO A 324 22.35 5.20 -5.06
CA PRO A 324 23.35 4.82 -4.06
C PRO A 324 23.53 5.91 -3.00
N VAL A 325 23.70 5.53 -1.74
CA VAL A 325 23.69 6.45 -0.59
C VAL A 325 24.72 7.57 -0.70
N GLU A 326 25.85 7.31 -1.37
CA GLU A 326 26.93 8.28 -1.58
C GLU A 326 26.53 9.41 -2.54
N LYS A 327 25.57 9.13 -3.44
CA LYS A 327 25.06 10.03 -4.49
C LYS A 327 23.75 10.71 -4.14
N VAL A 328 23.14 10.36 -2.99
CA VAL A 328 21.92 11.01 -2.52
C VAL A 328 22.20 12.49 -2.28
N VAL A 329 21.31 13.34 -2.80
CA VAL A 329 21.33 14.80 -2.62
C VAL A 329 19.95 15.26 -2.17
N ALA A 330 19.89 16.45 -1.56
CA ALA A 330 18.62 17.04 -1.13
C ALA A 330 17.68 17.23 -2.33
N HIS A 331 16.46 16.70 -2.24
CA HIS A 331 15.41 17.05 -3.17
C HIS A 331 14.89 18.45 -2.82
N PRO A 332 14.70 19.37 -3.79
CA PRO A 332 14.30 20.74 -3.48
C PRO A 332 12.95 20.84 -2.73
N SER A 333 12.05 19.86 -2.86
CA SER A 333 10.75 19.88 -2.18
C SER A 333 10.88 19.64 -0.68
N ALA A 334 12.01 19.08 -0.22
CA ALA A 334 12.27 18.82 1.18
C ALA A 334 12.21 20.10 2.03
N ALA A 335 12.55 21.25 1.45
CA ALA A 335 12.46 22.53 2.11
C ALA A 335 11.01 22.93 2.46
N ALA A 336 10.04 22.57 1.60
CA ALA A 336 8.63 22.81 1.84
C ALA A 336 8.03 21.77 2.79
N PHE A 337 8.38 20.49 2.60
CA PHE A 337 7.97 19.39 3.47
C PHE A 337 8.89 18.18 3.28
N PRO A 338 9.38 17.53 4.35
CA PRO A 338 9.06 17.74 5.77
C PRO A 338 9.77 18.94 6.42
N GLY A 339 10.63 19.67 5.71
CA GLY A 339 11.31 20.87 6.18
C GLY A 339 12.83 20.75 6.15
N GLY A 340 13.51 21.87 5.94
CA GLY A 340 14.96 21.95 6.01
C GLY A 340 15.48 22.05 7.45
N VAL A 341 16.78 21.82 7.61
CA VAL A 341 17.52 22.08 8.85
C VAL A 341 18.22 23.44 8.72
N PRO A 342 18.23 24.30 9.77
CA PRO A 342 18.97 25.56 9.73
C PRO A 342 20.46 25.35 9.40
N PRO A 343 21.09 26.18 8.54
CA PRO A 343 22.49 26.01 8.13
C PRO A 343 23.50 25.98 9.29
N GLU A 344 23.19 26.65 10.40
CA GLU A 344 24.01 26.72 11.61
C GLU A 344 23.85 25.51 12.54
N ALA A 345 22.90 24.62 12.27
CA ALA A 345 22.66 23.45 13.09
C ALA A 345 23.86 22.49 13.05
N LYS A 346 24.38 22.15 14.22
CA LYS A 346 25.50 21.22 14.33
C LYS A 346 25.01 19.78 14.22
N VAL A 347 25.65 19.00 13.36
CA VAL A 347 25.53 17.54 13.36
C VAL A 347 26.19 16.95 14.60
N VAL A 348 25.67 15.83 15.08
CA VAL A 348 26.14 15.16 16.30
C VAL A 348 26.49 13.68 16.05
N LYS A 349 27.24 13.10 16.99
CA LYS A 349 27.29 11.65 17.24
C LYS A 349 26.64 11.41 18.59
N LYS A 350 25.60 10.58 18.63
CA LYS A 350 24.79 10.32 19.82
C LYS A 350 24.51 8.83 19.93
N ASP A 351 24.60 8.28 21.13
CA ASP A 351 24.13 6.95 21.46
C ASP A 351 22.63 6.96 21.80
N VAL A 352 21.93 5.91 21.38
CA VAL A 352 20.51 5.70 21.62
C VAL A 352 20.32 4.31 22.18
N SER A 353 19.77 4.22 23.38
CA SER A 353 19.36 2.96 23.99
C SER A 353 17.98 2.56 23.48
N ILE A 354 17.87 1.42 22.79
CA ILE A 354 16.58 0.86 22.36
C ILE A 354 16.25 -0.39 23.17
N ASP A 355 14.97 -0.59 23.48
CA ASP A 355 14.48 -1.77 24.20
C ASP A 355 14.03 -2.83 23.18
N LEU A 356 14.67 -3.99 23.19
CA LEU A 356 14.34 -5.05 22.25
C LEU A 356 12.98 -5.71 22.55
N ALA A 357 12.43 -5.52 23.76
CA ALA A 357 11.12 -6.01 24.14
C ALA A 357 9.98 -5.17 23.54
N VAL A 358 10.24 -3.93 23.14
CA VAL A 358 9.27 -3.01 22.55
C VAL A 358 9.39 -3.06 21.02
N PRO A 359 8.48 -3.72 20.28
CA PRO A 359 8.55 -3.71 18.82
C PRO A 359 8.15 -2.35 18.24
N ARG A 360 8.40 -2.20 16.93
CA ARG A 360 8.15 -1.00 16.10
C ARG A 360 9.15 0.13 16.38
N TRP A 361 8.74 1.37 16.23
CA TRP A 361 9.63 2.53 16.11
C TRP A 361 10.06 3.07 17.47
N HIS A 362 11.33 3.43 17.58
CA HIS A 362 11.93 4.12 18.71
C HIS A 362 12.44 5.49 18.29
N ALA A 363 11.87 6.51 18.93
CA ALA A 363 12.28 7.90 18.81
C ALA A 363 13.74 8.07 19.24
N THR A 364 14.56 8.70 18.39
CA THR A 364 15.99 8.93 18.69
C THR A 364 16.27 10.37 19.17
N GLY A 365 15.32 11.29 18.92
CA GLY A 365 15.52 12.73 19.07
C GLY A 365 16.55 13.28 18.08
N LEU A 366 16.68 12.66 16.91
CA LEU A 366 17.57 13.07 15.83
C LEU A 366 16.79 13.29 14.54
N TYR A 367 17.27 14.21 13.71
CA TYR A 367 16.72 14.52 12.40
C TYR A 367 17.84 14.46 11.36
N ALA A 368 17.64 13.68 10.30
CA ALA A 368 18.53 13.65 9.15
C ALA A 368 18.21 14.85 8.25
N ALA A 369 19.18 15.73 8.03
CA ALA A 369 19.02 16.81 7.05
C ALA A 369 18.84 16.22 5.64
N PRO A 370 18.04 16.85 4.76
CA PRO A 370 17.83 16.36 3.40
C PRO A 370 19.16 16.19 2.64
N GLY A 371 19.38 15.01 2.05
CA GLY A 371 20.60 14.69 1.31
C GLY A 371 21.81 14.30 2.16
N GLU A 372 21.78 14.55 3.46
CA GLU A 372 22.92 14.26 4.34
C GLU A 372 22.98 12.78 4.74
N ARG A 373 24.20 12.32 5.02
CA ARG A 373 24.47 10.93 5.37
C ARG A 373 24.39 10.76 6.88
N VAL A 374 23.67 9.74 7.31
CA VAL A 374 23.61 9.30 8.69
C VAL A 374 24.27 7.92 8.78
N VAL A 375 25.19 7.78 9.72
CA VAL A 375 25.87 6.52 10.01
C VAL A 375 25.28 5.92 11.27
N VAL A 376 24.83 4.68 11.18
CA VAL A 376 24.29 3.90 12.30
C VAL A 376 25.27 2.76 12.60
N GLU A 377 25.76 2.70 13.84
CA GLU A 377 26.72 1.69 14.29
C GLU A 377 26.03 0.80 15.34
N LEU A 378 25.96 -0.50 15.05
CA LEU A 378 25.36 -1.51 15.92
C LEU A 378 26.43 -2.22 16.78
N PRO A 379 26.11 -2.59 18.02
CA PRO A 379 26.93 -3.54 18.77
C PRO A 379 26.82 -4.93 18.13
N ALA A 380 27.86 -5.76 18.33
CA ALA A 380 27.99 -7.05 17.63
C ALA A 380 26.83 -8.02 17.90
N ASP A 381 26.24 -7.97 19.10
CA ASP A 381 25.10 -8.77 19.53
C ASP A 381 23.74 -8.29 18.98
N ALA A 382 23.68 -7.07 18.41
CA ALA A 382 22.50 -6.55 17.73
C ALA A 382 22.47 -6.90 16.23
N ILE A 383 23.60 -7.32 15.65
CA ILE A 383 23.68 -7.71 14.24
C ILE A 383 22.83 -8.95 14.01
N GLY A 384 22.03 -8.96 12.93
CA GLY A 384 21.15 -10.08 12.59
C GLY A 384 19.85 -10.14 13.40
N LEU A 385 19.61 -9.19 14.33
CA LEU A 385 18.32 -9.05 15.00
C LEU A 385 17.21 -8.50 14.07
N GLY A 386 17.57 -8.09 12.84
CA GLY A 386 16.63 -7.51 11.88
C GLY A 386 16.20 -6.09 12.23
N LEU A 387 17.04 -5.35 12.95
CA LEU A 387 16.81 -3.93 13.24
C LEU A 387 16.86 -3.12 11.94
N GLU A 388 16.11 -2.03 11.89
CA GLU A 388 16.15 -1.08 10.77
C GLU A 388 16.37 0.34 11.26
N ALA A 389 17.00 1.17 10.43
CA ALA A 389 16.94 2.62 10.57
C ALA A 389 15.89 3.15 9.60
N ARG A 390 15.06 4.09 10.05
CA ARG A 390 14.07 4.77 9.21
C ARG A 390 14.32 6.27 9.24
N ILE A 391 14.24 6.92 8.09
CA ILE A 391 14.25 8.39 7.98
C ILE A 391 12.88 8.82 7.46
N GLY A 392 12.19 9.65 8.24
CA GLY A 392 10.86 10.17 7.94
C GLY A 392 9.73 9.33 8.56
N VAL A 393 8.72 10.01 9.09
CA VAL A 393 7.63 9.38 9.86
C VAL A 393 6.31 9.25 9.10
N HIS A 394 6.21 9.91 7.95
CA HIS A 394 5.05 9.92 7.07
C HIS A 394 5.01 8.63 6.25
N THR A 395 4.11 7.70 6.58
CA THR A 395 3.97 6.40 5.91
C THR A 395 3.14 6.45 4.64
N ASP A 396 2.34 7.50 4.48
CA ASP A 396 1.35 7.56 3.43
C ASP A 396 1.96 7.85 2.07
N ALA A 397 1.64 6.96 1.13
CA ALA A 397 1.81 7.17 -0.28
C ALA A 397 0.55 7.83 -0.85
N ILE A 398 0.70 8.99 -1.50
CA ILE A 398 -0.43 9.82 -1.97
C ILE A 398 -0.54 9.85 -3.51
N TRP A 399 -0.17 8.75 -4.17
CA TRP A 399 -0.10 8.63 -5.63
C TRP A 399 -1.44 8.86 -6.36
N ASP A 400 -2.57 8.76 -5.66
CA ASP A 400 -3.93 9.00 -6.17
C ASP A 400 -4.49 10.39 -5.80
N LYS A 401 -3.78 11.17 -4.98
CA LYS A 401 -4.18 12.51 -4.52
C LYS A 401 -3.56 13.62 -5.38
N PRO A 402 -3.93 14.91 -5.16
CA PRO A 402 -3.02 16.02 -5.45
C PRO A 402 -1.71 15.85 -4.67
N TRP A 403 -0.58 16.32 -5.21
CA TRP A 403 0.74 16.13 -4.59
C TRP A 403 1.28 17.46 -4.02
N PRO A 404 0.96 17.81 -2.75
CA PRO A 404 1.57 18.95 -2.04
C PRO A 404 3.00 18.65 -1.54
N ARG A 405 3.46 17.42 -1.70
CA ARG A 405 4.82 16.93 -1.45
C ARG A 405 5.10 15.80 -2.44
N MET A 406 6.33 15.29 -2.47
CA MET A 406 6.57 14.04 -3.20
C MET A 406 5.69 12.92 -2.62
N PRO A 407 5.13 12.02 -3.46
CA PRO A 407 4.14 11.05 -2.99
C PRO A 407 4.61 10.14 -1.88
N GLU A 408 5.90 9.80 -1.87
CA GLU A 408 6.59 9.05 -0.82
C GLU A 408 7.85 9.81 -0.39
N ILE A 409 8.04 9.97 0.92
CA ILE A 409 9.17 10.75 1.47
C ILE A 409 9.92 10.06 2.61
N ALA A 410 9.45 8.89 3.04
CA ALA A 410 10.07 8.12 4.11
C ALA A 410 10.72 6.85 3.55
N ARG A 411 11.80 6.40 4.21
CA ARG A 411 12.52 5.18 3.80
C ARG A 411 13.11 4.47 5.01
N ALA A 412 13.21 3.15 4.91
CA ALA A 412 13.86 2.29 5.90
C ALA A 412 15.01 1.50 5.28
N TRP A 413 16.01 1.17 6.10
CA TRP A 413 17.19 0.40 5.75
C TRP A 413 17.47 -0.64 6.82
N LYS A 414 17.73 -1.88 6.39
CA LYS A 414 18.18 -2.95 7.30
C LYS A 414 19.55 -2.61 7.90
N LEU A 415 19.71 -2.93 9.17
CA LEU A 415 20.96 -2.79 9.92
C LEU A 415 21.56 -4.19 10.14
N ASP A 416 22.14 -4.74 9.08
CA ASP A 416 22.70 -6.10 9.01
C ASP A 416 24.24 -6.13 9.08
N ALA A 417 24.87 -4.97 9.20
CA ALA A 417 26.32 -4.80 9.34
C ALA A 417 26.65 -4.01 10.62
N PRO A 418 27.88 -4.09 11.15
CA PRO A 418 28.32 -3.28 12.29
C PRO A 418 28.15 -1.77 12.06
N LYS A 419 28.19 -1.34 10.80
CA LYS A 419 28.04 0.05 10.38
C LYS A 419 27.24 0.12 9.09
N THR A 420 26.15 0.87 9.13
CA THR A 420 25.29 1.11 7.97
C THR A 420 25.17 2.62 7.73
N THR A 421 25.43 3.05 6.50
CA THR A 421 25.22 4.45 6.08
C THR A 421 23.88 4.57 5.38
N VAL A 422 23.06 5.53 5.79
CA VAL A 422 21.73 5.81 5.23
C VAL A 422 21.62 7.28 4.85
N ALA A 423 20.80 7.60 3.85
CA ALA A 423 20.55 8.99 3.42
C ALA A 423 19.19 9.09 2.73
N SER A 424 18.44 10.16 3.05
CA SER A 424 17.15 10.45 2.42
C SER A 424 17.24 11.77 1.64
N PRO A 425 16.77 11.83 0.38
CA PRO A 425 16.65 13.10 -0.34
C PRO A 425 15.74 14.12 0.36
N PHE A 426 14.81 13.64 1.19
CA PHE A 426 13.81 14.47 1.87
C PHE A 426 14.16 14.79 3.32
N GLY A 427 15.15 14.09 3.90
CA GLY A 427 15.40 14.16 5.33
C GLY A 427 14.23 13.62 6.15
N GLY A 428 14.26 13.84 7.46
CA GLY A 428 13.22 13.39 8.37
C GLY A 428 13.73 13.02 9.75
N LEU A 429 12.83 12.80 10.70
CA LEU A 429 13.15 12.17 11.98
C LEU A 429 13.82 10.82 11.72
N VAL A 430 14.86 10.51 12.49
CA VAL A 430 15.55 9.22 12.47
C VAL A 430 14.91 8.32 13.52
N GLU A 431 14.38 7.18 13.11
CA GLU A 431 13.79 6.17 14.00
C GLU A 431 14.63 4.88 13.94
N LEU A 432 14.70 4.16 15.05
CA LEU A 432 15.17 2.78 15.07
C LEU A 432 13.97 1.84 15.15
N VAL A 433 13.91 0.85 14.27
CA VAL A 433 12.78 -0.09 14.19
C VAL A 433 13.20 -1.44 14.74
N VAL A 434 12.48 -1.91 15.76
CA VAL A 434 12.60 -3.26 16.30
C VAL A 434 11.51 -4.13 15.67
N PRO A 435 11.83 -5.19 14.93
CA PRO A 435 10.81 -6.05 14.33
C PRO A 435 10.03 -6.80 15.42
N ARG A 436 8.74 -7.06 15.18
CA ARG A 436 7.99 -8.00 16.04
C ARG A 436 8.64 -9.37 15.96
N ALA A 437 9.22 -9.82 17.06
CA ALA A 437 9.93 -11.09 17.11
C ALA A 437 8.96 -12.26 17.38
N LYS A 438 9.26 -13.42 16.78
CA LYS A 438 8.50 -14.67 17.05
C LYS A 438 8.67 -15.18 18.48
N LYS A 439 9.76 -14.79 19.14
CA LYS A 439 10.06 -15.04 20.55
C LYS A 439 10.30 -13.69 21.22
N GLU A 440 9.83 -13.54 22.45
CA GLU A 440 10.10 -12.35 23.25
C GLU A 440 11.61 -12.10 23.32
N ARG A 441 11.98 -10.85 23.09
CA ARG A 441 13.34 -10.37 23.27
C ARG A 441 13.37 -9.56 24.56
N VAL A 442 14.48 -9.65 25.27
CA VAL A 442 14.70 -8.90 26.51
C VAL A 442 16.02 -8.18 26.42
N GLY A 443 16.10 -7.03 27.08
CA GLY A 443 17.31 -6.24 27.17
C GLY A 443 17.34 -5.04 26.23
N LYS A 444 18.28 -4.14 26.53
CA LYS A 444 18.51 -2.92 25.77
C LYS A 444 19.80 -3.04 24.97
N VAL A 445 19.83 -2.43 23.79
CA VAL A 445 21.05 -2.29 22.99
C VAL A 445 21.34 -0.81 22.76
N ILE A 446 22.62 -0.45 22.80
CA ILE A 446 23.09 0.92 22.58
C ILE A 446 23.53 1.05 21.12
N VAL A 447 22.82 1.86 20.35
CA VAL A 447 23.08 2.13 18.94
C VAL A 447 23.69 3.52 18.80
N TRP A 448 24.81 3.65 18.10
CA TRP A 448 25.41 4.96 17.83
C TRP A 448 24.92 5.52 16.50
N ILE A 449 24.50 6.78 16.49
CA ILE A 449 24.03 7.49 15.31
C ILE A 449 24.87 8.75 15.12
N GLN A 450 25.46 8.92 13.94
CA GLN A 450 26.31 10.07 13.59
C GLN A 450 25.81 10.75 12.31
N GLY A 451 25.94 12.07 12.24
CA GLY A 451 25.63 12.86 11.03
C GLY A 451 24.22 13.45 10.98
N ALA A 452 23.43 13.23 12.02
CA ALA A 452 22.12 13.86 12.19
C ALA A 452 22.20 15.11 13.09
N VAL A 453 21.19 15.98 13.06
CA VAL A 453 21.03 17.09 13.99
C VAL A 453 20.08 16.72 15.12
N LEU A 454 20.16 17.43 16.25
CA LEU A 454 19.24 17.24 17.36
C LEU A 454 17.81 17.69 16.98
N ALA A 455 16.83 16.86 17.28
CA ALA A 455 15.40 17.16 17.23
C ALA A 455 14.83 17.29 18.66
N PRO A 456 13.77 18.09 18.88
CA PRO A 456 13.07 18.09 20.16
C PRO A 456 12.43 16.72 20.40
N LEU A 457 12.77 16.10 21.53
CA LEU A 457 12.15 14.86 21.99
C LEU A 457 11.89 15.02 23.48
N PHE A 458 10.62 15.02 23.86
CA PHE A 458 10.19 14.91 25.24
C PHE A 458 9.79 13.46 25.51
N VAL A 459 10.35 12.84 26.54
CA VAL A 459 9.93 11.51 27.02
C VAL A 459 9.41 11.65 28.45
N LEU A 460 8.16 11.25 28.67
CA LEU A 460 7.53 11.30 29.99
C LEU A 460 8.33 10.45 31.00
N GLY A 461 8.70 11.06 32.12
CA GLY A 461 9.53 10.42 33.16
C GLY A 461 11.04 10.52 32.94
N GLU A 462 11.50 10.93 31.76
CA GLU A 462 12.94 11.12 31.48
C GLU A 462 13.31 12.60 31.26
N THR A 463 12.51 13.33 30.48
CA THR A 463 12.75 14.77 30.20
C THR A 463 11.93 15.62 31.18
N SER A 464 12.59 16.52 31.91
CA SER A 464 11.86 17.45 32.80
C SER A 464 11.29 18.66 32.04
N ASN A 465 10.22 19.25 32.54
CA ASN A 465 9.67 20.50 31.98
C ASN A 465 10.69 21.65 32.00
N GLU A 466 11.60 21.68 32.98
CA GLU A 466 12.68 22.68 33.03
C GLU A 466 13.68 22.49 31.89
N GLU A 467 14.18 21.27 31.71
CA GLU A 467 15.11 20.92 30.62
C GLU A 467 14.44 21.18 29.26
N TRP A 468 13.17 20.79 29.14
CA TRP A 468 12.36 21.00 27.95
C TRP A 468 12.34 22.47 27.55
N LYS A 469 11.93 23.35 28.47
CA LYS A 469 11.84 24.80 28.22
C LYS A 469 13.18 25.44 27.93
N LYS A 470 14.21 25.04 28.66
CA LYS A 470 15.55 25.65 28.60
C LYS A 470 16.30 25.27 27.32
N THR A 471 16.17 24.01 26.87
CA THR A 471 17.05 23.49 25.81
C THR A 471 16.34 22.61 24.78
N VAL A 472 15.56 21.61 25.19
CA VAL A 472 15.10 20.55 24.27
C VAL A 472 14.15 21.10 23.22
N ARG A 473 13.17 21.91 23.64
CA ARG A 473 12.17 22.47 22.75
C ARG A 473 12.73 23.46 21.75
N ALA A 474 14.00 23.85 21.85
CA ALA A 474 14.67 24.79 20.94
C ALA A 474 15.63 24.09 19.95
N ARG A 475 15.77 22.76 20.03
CA ARG A 475 16.65 21.98 19.12
C ARG A 475 16.27 22.18 17.64
N PRO A 476 17.23 22.21 16.71
CA PRO A 476 17.04 22.74 15.36
C PRO A 476 16.21 21.87 14.42
N GLY A 477 15.97 20.58 14.72
CA GLY A 477 15.15 19.72 13.88
C GLY A 477 13.76 20.32 13.60
N PRO A 478 13.25 20.24 12.35
CA PRO A 478 11.95 20.81 11.97
C PRO A 478 10.75 20.02 12.48
N TRP A 479 10.98 18.79 12.96
CA TRP A 479 9.98 17.94 13.60
C TRP A 479 10.42 17.58 15.00
N ALA A 480 9.43 17.39 15.87
CA ALA A 480 9.56 17.06 17.28
C ALA A 480 8.73 15.82 17.62
N GLU A 481 9.09 15.17 18.71
CA GLU A 481 8.32 14.06 19.27
C GLU A 481 8.01 14.30 20.75
N LEU A 482 6.75 14.06 21.15
CA LEU A 482 6.33 13.98 22.54
C LEU A 482 5.91 12.53 22.81
N ALA A 483 6.58 11.85 23.74
CA ALA A 483 6.50 10.40 23.88
C ALA A 483 6.19 9.96 25.32
N THR A 484 5.41 8.89 25.41
CA THR A 484 5.23 8.02 26.60
C THR A 484 5.45 6.56 26.18
N SER A 485 5.32 5.62 27.11
CA SER A 485 5.27 4.20 26.76
C SER A 485 3.99 3.78 26.02
N LYS A 486 2.98 4.66 25.92
CA LYS A 486 1.67 4.36 25.33
C LYS A 486 1.36 5.17 24.07
N VAL A 487 1.91 6.37 23.91
CA VAL A 487 1.72 7.19 22.69
C VAL A 487 2.94 8.03 22.33
N VAL A 488 3.13 8.27 21.04
CA VAL A 488 4.07 9.24 20.49
C VAL A 488 3.34 10.21 19.56
N LEU A 489 3.52 11.50 19.79
CA LEU A 489 3.06 12.56 18.89
C LEU A 489 4.26 13.09 18.12
N ALA A 490 4.35 12.78 16.82
CA ALA A 490 5.40 13.35 15.97
C ALA A 490 4.82 14.54 15.21
N VAL A 491 5.22 15.76 15.57
CA VAL A 491 4.59 17.01 15.11
C VAL A 491 5.64 18.01 14.62
N PRO A 492 5.28 19.02 13.81
CA PRO A 492 6.21 20.09 13.45
C PRO A 492 6.77 20.76 14.70
N SER A 493 8.08 20.96 14.78
CA SER A 493 8.71 21.59 15.95
C SER A 493 8.14 22.97 16.26
N SER A 494 7.67 23.69 15.23
CA SER A 494 7.04 25.01 15.38
C SER A 494 5.80 24.98 16.28
N SER A 495 5.03 23.88 16.30
CA SER A 495 3.81 23.78 17.11
C SER A 495 4.09 23.57 18.60
N ILE A 496 5.27 23.06 18.95
CA ILE A 496 5.65 22.76 20.34
C ILE A 496 6.62 23.77 20.96
N ARG A 497 7.14 24.75 20.19
CA ARG A 497 8.12 25.72 20.74
C ARG A 497 7.56 26.52 21.92
N ALA A 498 6.24 26.74 21.96
CA ALA A 498 5.54 27.45 23.02
C ALA A 498 4.90 26.52 24.08
N LEU A 499 5.07 25.20 23.97
CA LEU A 499 4.56 24.25 24.97
C LEU A 499 5.48 24.27 26.19
N ASP A 500 4.99 24.77 27.33
CA ASP A 500 5.76 24.88 28.58
C ASP A 500 5.67 23.64 29.47
N ASP A 501 4.55 22.91 29.40
CA ASP A 501 4.26 21.74 30.24
C ASP A 501 3.84 20.52 29.39
N PRO A 502 4.78 19.91 28.65
CA PRO A 502 4.53 18.66 27.96
C PRO A 502 4.23 17.50 28.92
N GLN A 503 4.73 17.52 30.17
CA GLN A 503 4.45 16.47 31.14
C GLN A 503 2.94 16.31 31.38
N ALA A 504 2.24 17.39 31.74
CA ALA A 504 0.80 17.32 32.03
C ALA A 504 -0.01 16.90 30.79
N LEU A 505 0.40 17.34 29.60
CA LEU A 505 -0.21 16.91 28.34
C LEU A 505 -0.04 15.40 28.11
N MET A 506 1.18 14.88 28.25
CA MET A 506 1.46 13.48 27.96
C MET A 506 0.89 12.53 29.03
N GLU A 507 0.83 12.95 30.29
CA GLU A 507 0.08 12.26 31.34
C GLU A 507 -1.42 12.18 31.02
N TRP A 508 -2.00 13.23 30.43
CA TRP A 508 -3.39 13.21 29.98
C TRP A 508 -3.63 12.23 28.83
N TRP A 509 -2.71 12.17 27.87
CA TRP A 509 -2.75 11.15 26.82
C TRP A 509 -2.68 9.72 27.35
N ASP A 510 -1.80 9.46 28.32
CA ASP A 510 -1.74 8.15 28.99
C ASP A 510 -3.06 7.78 29.67
N ARG A 511 -3.74 8.76 30.29
CA ARG A 511 -5.06 8.55 30.89
C ARG A 511 -6.15 8.22 29.86
N ILE A 512 -6.10 8.79 28.66
CA ILE A 512 -7.03 8.45 27.57
C ILE A 512 -6.84 6.98 27.17
N LEU A 513 -5.59 6.56 26.95
CA LEU A 513 -5.26 5.19 26.58
C LEU A 513 -5.61 4.19 27.68
N ASP A 514 -5.36 4.54 28.95
CA ASP A 514 -5.77 3.72 30.09
C ASP A 514 -7.28 3.60 30.19
N ALA A 515 -8.02 4.70 29.98
CA ALA A 515 -9.48 4.66 30.00
C ALA A 515 -10.05 3.77 28.88
N MET A 516 -9.49 3.84 27.67
CA MET A 516 -9.90 2.95 26.57
C MET A 516 -9.48 1.49 26.81
N ALA A 517 -8.30 1.25 27.40
CA ALA A 517 -7.86 -0.09 27.78
C ALA A 517 -8.77 -0.69 28.87
N ASP A 518 -9.06 0.06 29.92
CA ASP A 518 -9.96 -0.36 31.01
C ASP A 518 -11.37 -0.63 30.50
N PHE A 519 -11.94 0.29 29.72
CA PHE A 519 -13.26 0.11 29.12
C PHE A 519 -13.29 -1.12 28.22
N GLY A 520 -12.23 -1.23 27.42
CA GLY A 520 -11.97 -2.38 26.59
C GLY A 520 -11.87 -3.65 27.41
N ALA A 521 -11.34 -3.67 28.63
CA ALA A 521 -10.81 -4.82 29.39
C ALA A 521 -9.47 -5.38 28.86
N LEU A 522 -8.60 -4.50 28.36
CA LEU A 522 -7.21 -4.75 27.99
C LEU A 522 -6.27 -4.44 29.16
N PRO A 523 -5.07 -5.03 29.19
CA PRO A 523 -3.96 -4.51 30.00
C PRO A 523 -3.66 -3.05 29.64
N ARG A 524 -3.30 -2.24 30.64
CA ARG A 524 -2.86 -0.84 30.42
C ARG A 524 -1.46 -0.78 29.82
N GLU A 525 -0.62 -1.78 30.10
CA GLU A 525 0.66 -1.95 29.43
C GLU A 525 0.44 -2.25 27.94
N ARG A 526 1.10 -1.48 27.08
CA ARG A 526 1.07 -1.70 25.64
C ARG A 526 2.40 -2.30 25.20
N ALA A 527 2.35 -3.23 24.25
CA ALA A 527 3.57 -3.78 23.66
C ALA A 527 4.41 -2.69 22.98
N SER A 528 3.76 -1.67 22.44
CA SER A 528 4.40 -0.53 21.78
C SER A 528 3.46 0.68 21.84
N PRO A 529 3.97 1.92 21.88
CA PRO A 529 3.11 3.10 21.86
C PRO A 529 2.31 3.21 20.55
N GLU A 530 1.11 3.79 20.62
CA GLU A 530 0.41 4.32 19.44
C GLU A 530 1.15 5.56 18.91
N ARG A 531 0.90 5.98 17.67
CA ARG A 531 1.63 7.11 17.09
C ARG A 531 0.73 7.99 16.24
N TYR A 532 0.76 9.30 16.47
CA TYR A 532 0.11 10.28 15.60
C TYR A 532 1.15 10.96 14.71
N VAL A 533 0.85 11.05 13.42
CA VAL A 533 1.66 11.75 12.41
C VAL A 533 0.74 12.61 11.54
N PRO A 534 0.72 13.94 11.73
CA PRO A 534 0.06 14.85 10.82
C PRO A 534 0.84 14.96 9.50
N ASP A 535 0.16 15.22 8.40
CA ASP A 535 0.73 15.42 7.07
C ASP A 535 0.03 16.58 6.35
N VAL A 536 0.66 17.09 5.28
CA VAL A 536 0.05 18.00 4.32
C VAL A 536 -0.95 17.29 3.40
N MET A 537 -0.84 15.96 3.28
CA MET A 537 -1.81 15.10 2.60
C MET A 537 -1.72 13.67 3.13
N ILE A 538 -2.88 13.05 3.33
CA ILE A 538 -3.02 11.65 3.73
C ILE A 538 -3.71 10.82 2.64
N SER A 539 -3.56 9.51 2.74
CA SER A 539 -3.99 8.53 1.75
C SER A 539 -5.51 8.28 1.76
N ALA A 540 -6.17 8.50 2.90
CA ALA A 540 -7.59 8.24 3.07
C ALA A 540 -8.25 9.19 4.07
N GLY A 541 -9.52 9.52 3.80
CA GLY A 541 -10.37 10.26 4.74
C GLY A 541 -9.85 11.64 5.13
N TYR A 542 -10.31 12.11 6.30
CA TYR A 542 -9.81 13.30 6.98
C TYR A 542 -8.77 12.96 8.06
N MET A 543 -8.94 11.80 8.70
CA MET A 543 -7.93 11.10 9.48
C MET A 543 -8.09 9.61 9.16
N HIS A 544 -7.07 8.80 9.47
CA HIS A 544 -7.25 7.35 9.48
C HIS A 544 -6.36 6.67 10.52
N SER A 545 -6.90 5.60 11.08
CA SER A 545 -6.23 4.72 12.02
C SER A 545 -5.14 3.88 11.37
N GLY A 546 -4.36 3.18 12.20
CA GLY A 546 -3.19 2.44 11.79
C GLY A 546 -1.99 2.68 12.70
N TYR A 547 -0.81 2.38 12.17
CA TYR A 547 0.47 2.70 12.82
C TYR A 547 1.42 3.33 11.80
N PRO A 548 1.53 4.66 11.76
CA PRO A 548 0.85 5.65 12.63
C PRO A 548 -0.65 5.86 12.31
N ILE A 549 -1.35 6.50 13.24
CA ILE A 549 -2.58 7.25 13.00
C ILE A 549 -2.20 8.52 12.24
N MET A 550 -2.80 8.72 11.07
CA MET A 550 -2.49 9.85 10.20
C MET A 550 -3.56 10.93 10.30
N THR A 551 -3.14 12.19 10.35
CA THR A 551 -4.04 13.35 10.38
C THR A 551 -3.57 14.42 9.40
N PHE A 552 -4.39 15.44 9.16
CA PHE A 552 -3.88 16.70 8.59
C PHE A 552 -3.18 17.55 9.67
N LEU A 553 -2.40 18.56 9.23
CA LEU A 553 -1.70 19.50 10.11
C LEU A 553 -2.63 20.37 10.97
N ASP A 554 -3.89 20.55 10.58
CA ASP A 554 -4.90 21.31 11.33
C ASP A 554 -5.34 20.63 12.64
N ALA A 555 -5.08 19.33 12.78
CA ALA A 555 -5.30 18.58 14.01
C ALA A 555 -4.19 18.76 15.06
N VAL A 556 -3.03 19.33 14.67
CA VAL A 556 -1.88 19.50 15.57
C VAL A 556 -2.23 20.30 16.82
N PRO A 557 -2.92 21.45 16.75
CA PRO A 557 -3.31 22.20 17.93
C PRO A 557 -4.15 21.39 18.92
N ASP A 558 -4.99 20.47 18.45
CA ASP A 558 -5.81 19.63 19.31
C ASP A 558 -4.96 18.60 20.05
N MET A 559 -4.04 17.91 19.36
CA MET A 559 -3.19 16.88 20.00
C MET A 559 -2.06 17.45 20.89
N THR A 560 -1.62 18.70 20.66
CA THR A 560 -0.53 19.34 21.41
C THR A 560 -0.99 20.33 22.48
N SER A 561 -2.29 20.38 22.80
CA SER A 561 -2.84 21.28 23.83
C SER A 561 -3.62 20.49 24.86
N LEU A 562 -3.20 20.59 26.14
CA LEU A 562 -3.90 19.93 27.24
C LEU A 562 -5.36 20.40 27.34
N GLU A 563 -5.60 21.71 27.23
CA GLU A 563 -6.95 22.29 27.29
C GLU A 563 -7.86 21.72 26.19
N ARG A 564 -7.34 21.58 24.97
CA ARG A 564 -8.12 21.04 23.84
C ARG A 564 -8.33 19.53 23.99
N MET A 565 -7.30 18.77 24.36
CA MET A 565 -7.43 17.34 24.61
C MET A 565 -8.42 17.02 25.75
N GLN A 566 -8.50 17.86 26.78
CA GLN A 566 -9.49 17.73 27.86
C GLN A 566 -10.93 17.92 27.39
N LYS A 567 -11.14 18.63 26.27
CA LYS A 567 -12.46 18.75 25.61
C LYS A 567 -12.81 17.53 24.74
N GLY A 568 -11.90 16.56 24.60
CA GLY A 568 -12.13 15.32 23.88
C GLY A 568 -12.36 15.54 22.38
N PRO A 569 -11.32 15.90 21.60
CA PRO A 569 -11.43 16.10 20.17
C PRO A 569 -11.82 14.80 19.47
N TRP A 570 -13.06 14.77 18.96
CA TRP A 570 -13.70 13.55 18.45
C TRP A 570 -12.84 12.82 17.42
N GLY A 571 -12.29 13.53 16.42
CA GLY A 571 -11.51 12.91 15.33
C GLY A 571 -10.29 12.13 15.84
N LEU A 572 -9.51 12.70 16.77
CA LEU A 572 -8.34 12.02 17.32
C LEU A 572 -8.74 10.77 18.12
N LEU A 573 -9.79 10.88 18.93
CA LEU A 573 -10.30 9.77 19.74
C LEU A 573 -10.94 8.68 18.87
N HIS A 574 -11.59 9.06 17.76
CA HIS A 574 -12.22 8.16 16.80
C HIS A 574 -11.21 7.23 16.15
N GLU A 575 -10.09 7.79 15.67
CA GLU A 575 -9.00 6.97 15.11
C GLU A 575 -8.32 6.09 16.16
N LEU A 576 -8.17 6.60 17.38
CA LEU A 576 -7.67 5.78 18.47
C LEU A 576 -8.63 4.65 18.84
N GLY A 577 -9.93 4.91 18.76
CA GLY A 577 -10.99 3.94 18.99
C GLY A 577 -10.93 2.79 17.98
N HIS A 578 -10.58 3.06 16.72
CA HIS A 578 -10.34 2.00 15.73
C HIS A 578 -9.20 1.07 16.16
N ASN A 579 -8.12 1.58 16.76
CA ASN A 579 -7.04 0.75 17.30
C ASN A 579 -7.46 -0.07 18.55
N HIS A 580 -8.69 0.11 19.08
CA HIS A 580 -9.27 -0.68 20.16
C HIS A 580 -10.47 -1.54 19.71
N GLN A 581 -10.82 -1.51 18.42
CA GLN A 581 -11.81 -2.43 17.85
C GLN A 581 -11.21 -3.82 17.64
N GLU A 582 -12.04 -4.86 17.81
CA GLU A 582 -11.70 -6.23 17.47
C GLU A 582 -12.72 -6.79 16.48
N SER A 583 -12.28 -7.76 15.68
CA SER A 583 -13.08 -8.31 14.59
C SER A 583 -14.29 -9.11 15.09
N GLU A 584 -14.18 -9.70 16.28
CA GLU A 584 -15.13 -10.64 16.87
C GLU A 584 -16.46 -9.97 17.25
N TRP A 585 -16.43 -8.67 17.58
CA TRP A 585 -17.64 -7.88 17.89
C TRP A 585 -17.94 -6.77 16.86
N THR A 586 -17.10 -6.63 15.83
CA THR A 586 -17.32 -5.65 14.76
C THR A 586 -17.88 -6.37 13.52
N PHE A 587 -19.20 -6.26 13.35
CA PHE A 587 -19.95 -6.83 12.22
C PHE A 587 -20.32 -5.75 11.19
N SER A 588 -20.85 -6.13 10.02
CA SER A 588 -21.24 -5.19 8.98
C SER A 588 -22.13 -4.07 9.51
N GLY A 589 -21.86 -2.85 9.05
CA GLY A 589 -22.49 -1.63 9.54
C GLY A 589 -21.89 -1.04 10.81
N THR A 590 -20.97 -1.75 11.50
CA THR A 590 -20.41 -1.27 12.79
C THR A 590 -18.94 -0.87 12.77
N GLY A 591 -18.28 -0.93 11.61
CA GLY A 591 -16.88 -0.51 11.46
C GLY A 591 -16.62 0.92 11.93
N GLU A 592 -17.56 1.83 11.66
CA GLU A 592 -17.51 3.25 12.08
C GLU A 592 -18.38 3.52 13.33
N VAL A 593 -18.72 2.47 14.09
CA VAL A 593 -19.65 2.55 15.21
C VAL A 593 -19.01 2.06 16.50
N THR A 594 -18.45 0.86 16.51
CA THR A 594 -17.92 0.27 17.76
C THR A 594 -16.70 1.02 18.28
N ASN A 595 -15.88 1.62 17.42
CA ASN A 595 -14.83 2.56 17.81
C ASN A 595 -15.41 3.79 18.53
N ASN A 596 -16.52 4.33 18.04
CA ASN A 596 -17.18 5.49 18.63
C ASN A 596 -17.80 5.20 20.01
N VAL A 597 -18.06 3.94 20.35
CA VAL A 597 -18.44 3.54 21.72
C VAL A 597 -17.29 3.84 22.70
N PHE A 598 -16.04 3.58 22.32
CA PHE A 598 -14.86 3.96 23.13
C PHE A 598 -14.70 5.48 23.23
N VAL A 599 -14.97 6.21 22.14
CA VAL A 599 -14.93 7.68 22.15
C VAL A 599 -15.93 8.23 23.16
N LEU A 600 -17.19 7.81 23.07
CA LEU A 600 -18.24 8.23 23.98
C LEU A 600 -17.89 7.91 25.44
N TYR A 601 -17.31 6.74 25.72
CA TYR A 601 -16.83 6.40 27.06
C TYR A 601 -15.79 7.40 27.58
N VAL A 602 -14.79 7.75 26.75
CA VAL A 602 -13.77 8.74 27.13
C VAL A 602 -14.37 10.12 27.35
N LEU A 603 -15.32 10.55 26.51
CA LEU A 603 -15.99 11.85 26.66
C LEU A 603 -16.80 11.93 27.97
N ASP A 604 -17.49 10.84 28.33
CA ASP A 604 -18.30 10.74 29.54
C ASP A 604 -17.43 10.61 30.81
N VAL A 605 -16.59 9.58 30.86
CA VAL A 605 -15.94 9.15 32.10
C VAL A 605 -14.68 9.96 32.39
N LEU A 606 -13.86 10.20 31.36
CA LEU A 606 -12.57 10.88 31.54
C LEU A 606 -12.68 12.40 31.33
N CYS A 607 -13.25 12.84 30.20
CA CYS A 607 -13.41 14.26 29.90
C CYS A 607 -14.55 14.92 30.68
N LYS A 608 -15.53 14.12 31.15
CA LYS A 608 -16.70 14.59 31.92
C LYS A 608 -17.45 15.70 31.21
N ARG A 609 -17.59 15.59 29.88
CA ARG A 609 -18.36 16.54 29.08
C ARG A 609 -19.83 16.46 29.49
N ALA A 610 -20.45 17.61 29.76
CA ALA A 610 -21.88 17.67 30.04
C ALA A 610 -22.72 17.23 28.83
N ASP A 611 -22.21 17.45 27.62
CA ASP A 611 -22.82 17.14 26.33
C ASP A 611 -22.24 15.87 25.68
N TRP A 612 -21.63 14.94 26.44
CA TRP A 612 -20.93 13.79 25.87
C TRP A 612 -21.84 12.91 24.97
N LEU A 613 -23.15 12.83 25.28
CA LEU A 613 -24.17 12.16 24.44
C LEU A 613 -24.29 12.79 23.04
N GLU A 614 -23.98 14.07 22.95
CA GLU A 614 -23.97 14.91 21.75
C GLU A 614 -22.53 15.26 21.33
N GLY A 615 -21.56 14.45 21.77
CA GLY A 615 -20.11 14.69 21.61
C GLY A 615 -19.66 14.96 20.18
N HIS A 616 -20.50 14.61 19.21
CA HIS A 616 -20.41 14.94 17.79
C HIS A 616 -21.72 15.56 17.28
N ASP A 617 -21.64 16.54 16.36
CA ASP A 617 -22.82 17.26 15.84
C ASP A 617 -23.89 16.33 15.23
N ALA A 618 -23.46 15.22 14.63
CA ALA A 618 -24.38 14.22 14.06
C ALA A 618 -25.25 13.51 15.11
N LEU A 619 -24.88 13.53 16.40
CA LEU A 619 -25.67 12.96 17.50
C LEU A 619 -26.72 13.93 18.04
N LYS A 620 -26.58 15.24 17.81
CA LYS A 620 -27.60 16.25 18.20
C LYS A 620 -28.96 16.00 17.55
N LYS A 621 -28.97 15.35 16.38
CA LYS A 621 -30.19 14.96 15.65
C LYS A 621 -30.57 13.48 15.83
N ARG A 622 -29.98 12.78 16.81
CA ARG A 622 -30.21 11.34 17.03
C ARG A 622 -31.70 10.99 17.13
N ALA A 623 -32.46 11.71 17.97
CA ALA A 623 -33.88 11.41 18.18
C ALA A 623 -34.70 11.50 16.88
N GLN A 624 -34.50 12.58 16.11
CA GLN A 624 -35.14 12.76 14.79
C GLN A 624 -34.72 11.64 13.83
N ARG A 625 -33.42 11.35 13.74
CA ARG A 625 -32.88 10.31 12.86
C ARG A 625 -33.47 8.93 13.18
N THR A 626 -33.55 8.58 14.47
CA THR A 626 -34.16 7.32 14.93
C THR A 626 -35.66 7.28 14.59
N GLU A 627 -36.41 8.35 14.82
CA GLU A 627 -37.84 8.40 14.51
C GLU A 627 -38.10 8.20 13.00
N GLU A 628 -37.34 8.88 12.14
CA GLU A 628 -37.44 8.75 10.69
C GLU A 628 -37.12 7.33 10.22
N TYR A 629 -36.05 6.73 10.77
CA TYR A 629 -35.67 5.34 10.48
C TYR A 629 -36.76 4.34 10.87
N LEU A 630 -37.32 4.46 12.07
CA LEU A 630 -38.38 3.56 12.55
C LEU A 630 -39.67 3.72 11.72
N LYS A 631 -40.02 4.94 11.29
CA LYS A 631 -41.16 5.18 10.38
C LYS A 631 -41.01 4.50 9.03
N LYS A 632 -39.79 4.29 8.55
CA LYS A 632 -39.48 3.54 7.32
C LYS A 632 -39.44 2.02 7.52
N GLY A 633 -39.73 1.53 8.73
CA GLY A 633 -39.79 0.11 9.03
C GLY A 633 -38.44 -0.52 9.37
N ALA A 634 -37.48 0.27 9.88
CA ALA A 634 -36.22 -0.21 10.45
C ALA A 634 -35.44 -1.19 9.53
N GLN A 635 -35.10 -0.74 8.30
CA GLN A 635 -34.38 -1.57 7.33
C GLN A 635 -32.90 -1.71 7.71
N PHE A 636 -32.41 -2.94 7.88
CA PHE A 636 -31.04 -3.20 8.34
C PHE A 636 -29.98 -2.60 7.42
N GLU A 637 -30.23 -2.55 6.11
CA GLU A 637 -29.33 -1.97 5.13
C GLU A 637 -29.17 -0.45 5.31
N GLU A 638 -30.25 0.26 5.68
CA GLU A 638 -30.20 1.70 6.01
C GLU A 638 -29.44 1.90 7.33
N TRP A 639 -29.64 1.02 8.31
CA TRP A 639 -28.87 1.02 9.56
C TRP A 639 -27.37 0.82 9.32
N CYS A 640 -26.99 -0.13 8.45
CA CYS A 640 -25.59 -0.37 8.11
C CYS A 640 -24.96 0.80 7.34
N GLY A 641 -25.77 1.61 6.66
CA GLY A 641 -25.31 2.74 5.83
C GLY A 641 -25.11 4.05 6.60
N ASP A 642 -25.63 4.19 7.82
CA ASP A 642 -25.49 5.40 8.65
C ASP A 642 -24.85 5.06 10.01
N PRO A 643 -23.53 5.31 10.18
CA PRO A 643 -22.83 5.05 11.43
C PRO A 643 -23.43 5.78 12.65
N PHE A 644 -23.99 6.97 12.49
CA PHE A 644 -24.57 7.73 13.60
C PHE A 644 -26.02 7.32 13.90
N LEU A 645 -26.72 6.68 12.97
CA LEU A 645 -27.95 5.93 13.27
C LEU A 645 -27.61 4.72 14.12
N ALA A 646 -26.66 3.91 13.65
CA ALA A 646 -26.22 2.70 14.33
C ALA A 646 -25.67 2.98 15.73
N LEU A 647 -24.83 4.02 15.88
CA LEU A 647 -24.34 4.46 17.18
C LEU A 647 -25.47 4.84 18.14
N GLY A 648 -26.59 5.37 17.62
CA GLY A 648 -27.77 5.69 18.42
C GLY A 648 -28.32 4.51 19.22
N MET A 649 -28.28 3.30 18.66
CA MET A 649 -28.64 2.04 19.35
C MET A 649 -27.73 1.79 20.57
N TYR A 650 -26.42 1.99 20.43
CA TYR A 650 -25.46 1.82 21.52
C TYR A 650 -25.64 2.90 22.60
N VAL A 651 -25.99 4.13 22.20
CA VAL A 651 -26.31 5.21 23.15
C VAL A 651 -27.56 4.85 23.97
N GLU A 652 -28.62 4.33 23.37
CA GLU A 652 -29.82 3.87 24.12
C GLU A 652 -29.48 2.77 25.14
N LEU A 653 -28.61 1.81 24.75
CA LEU A 653 -28.12 0.77 25.65
C LEU A 653 -27.29 1.34 26.80
N ARG A 654 -26.40 2.30 26.53
CA ARG A 654 -25.66 3.03 27.57
C ARG A 654 -26.64 3.74 28.50
N GLU A 655 -27.58 4.53 27.97
CA GLU A 655 -28.55 5.29 28.78
C GLU A 655 -29.35 4.40 29.73
N ALA A 656 -29.72 3.20 29.29
CA ALA A 656 -30.49 2.25 30.10
C ALA A 656 -29.66 1.48 31.15
N PHE A 657 -28.43 1.10 30.83
CA PHE A 657 -27.68 0.10 31.62
C PHE A 657 -26.29 0.55 32.09
N GLY A 658 -25.83 1.73 31.66
CA GLY A 658 -24.48 2.25 31.93
C GLY A 658 -23.38 1.52 31.15
N TRP A 659 -22.11 1.79 31.49
CA TRP A 659 -20.95 1.25 30.77
C TRP A 659 -20.51 -0.14 31.20
N ALA A 660 -20.80 -0.54 32.45
CA ALA A 660 -20.30 -1.80 33.02
C ALA A 660 -20.67 -3.05 32.19
N PRO A 661 -21.87 -3.16 31.59
CA PRO A 661 -22.20 -4.28 30.71
C PRO A 661 -21.30 -4.38 29.48
N PHE A 662 -20.91 -3.26 28.86
CA PHE A 662 -20.02 -3.26 27.69
C PHE A 662 -18.64 -3.81 28.06
N THR A 663 -18.04 -3.32 29.15
CA THR A 663 -16.75 -3.81 29.64
C THR A 663 -16.80 -5.29 29.98
N LYS A 664 -17.91 -5.78 30.58
CA LYS A 664 -18.12 -7.21 30.82
C LYS A 664 -18.15 -8.01 29.52
N VAL A 665 -18.88 -7.55 28.50
CA VAL A 665 -18.93 -8.22 27.18
C VAL A 665 -17.56 -8.29 26.54
N PHE A 666 -16.79 -7.19 26.53
CA PHE A 666 -15.45 -7.21 25.96
C PHE A 666 -14.49 -8.16 26.72
N ALA A 667 -14.59 -8.21 28.05
CA ALA A 667 -13.84 -9.17 28.86
C ALA A 667 -14.20 -10.63 28.50
N GLU A 668 -15.49 -10.92 28.28
CA GLU A 668 -15.94 -12.24 27.84
C GLU A 668 -15.37 -12.62 26.47
N TYR A 669 -15.35 -11.69 25.50
CA TYR A 669 -14.72 -11.94 24.20
C TYR A 669 -13.23 -12.24 24.32
N ARG A 670 -12.49 -11.53 25.18
CA ARG A 670 -11.05 -11.81 25.37
C ARG A 670 -10.76 -13.12 26.08
N ALA A 671 -11.71 -13.64 26.85
CA ALA A 671 -11.59 -14.95 27.48
C ALA A 671 -11.88 -16.11 26.50
N LEU A 672 -12.34 -15.84 25.27
CA LEU A 672 -12.66 -16.89 24.30
C LEU A 672 -11.41 -17.61 23.79
N ALA A 673 -11.53 -18.92 23.62
CA ALA A 673 -10.60 -19.65 22.79
C ALA A 673 -10.79 -19.25 21.32
N LYS A 674 -9.70 -19.20 20.55
CA LYS A 674 -9.74 -18.85 19.12
C LYS A 674 -10.67 -19.73 18.29
N SER A 675 -10.92 -20.98 18.72
CA SER A 675 -11.87 -21.90 18.08
C SER A 675 -13.32 -21.40 18.14
N ASP A 676 -13.62 -20.56 19.13
CA ASP A 676 -14.98 -20.12 19.49
C ASP A 676 -15.27 -18.70 18.99
N PHE A 677 -14.30 -18.10 18.28
CA PHE A 677 -14.49 -16.80 17.63
C PHE A 677 -15.59 -16.90 16.57
N PRO A 678 -16.49 -15.91 16.48
CA PRO A 678 -17.51 -15.88 15.44
C PRO A 678 -16.85 -15.72 14.06
N LYS A 679 -17.24 -16.58 13.12
CA LYS A 679 -16.68 -16.69 11.78
C LYS A 679 -17.52 -15.97 10.74
N THR A 680 -18.80 -15.76 11.04
CA THR A 680 -19.75 -15.07 10.16
C THR A 680 -20.34 -13.85 10.84
N ASP A 681 -20.80 -12.90 10.04
CA ASP A 681 -21.47 -11.70 10.55
C ASP A 681 -22.76 -12.02 11.34
N ALA A 682 -23.45 -13.10 10.99
CA ALA A 682 -24.60 -13.58 11.76
C ALA A 682 -24.16 -14.06 13.16
N GLU A 683 -23.11 -14.87 13.23
CA GLU A 683 -22.54 -15.33 14.50
C GLU A 683 -22.06 -14.16 15.37
N LYS A 684 -21.45 -13.12 14.78
CA LYS A 684 -21.03 -11.92 15.51
C LYS A 684 -22.22 -11.19 16.15
N ARG A 685 -23.30 -10.99 15.40
CA ARG A 685 -24.53 -10.35 15.93
C ARG A 685 -25.18 -11.19 17.03
N ASP A 686 -25.24 -12.50 16.84
CA ASP A 686 -25.80 -13.43 17.82
C ASP A 686 -24.98 -13.45 19.12
N GLN A 687 -23.64 -13.51 19.01
CA GLN A 687 -22.77 -13.43 20.18
C GLN A 687 -22.86 -12.06 20.87
N TRP A 688 -22.92 -10.96 20.11
CA TRP A 688 -23.09 -9.62 20.69
C TRP A 688 -24.42 -9.50 21.47
N LEU A 689 -25.54 -9.92 20.85
CA LEU A 689 -26.85 -9.97 21.51
C LEU A 689 -26.79 -10.78 22.80
N THR A 690 -26.35 -12.03 22.71
CA THR A 690 -26.42 -12.98 23.83
C THR A 690 -25.56 -12.54 25.01
N ARG A 691 -24.32 -12.14 24.76
CA ARG A 691 -23.40 -11.64 25.80
C ARG A 691 -23.93 -10.37 26.44
N LEU A 692 -24.38 -9.40 25.65
CA LEU A 692 -24.88 -8.14 26.19
C LEU A 692 -26.16 -8.35 27.01
N SER A 693 -27.10 -9.17 26.52
CA SER A 693 -28.29 -9.57 27.28
C SER A 693 -27.97 -10.18 28.64
N ARG A 694 -27.00 -11.08 28.67
CA ARG A 694 -26.51 -11.71 29.90
C ARG A 694 -25.79 -10.72 30.81
N ALA A 695 -25.08 -9.75 30.25
CA ALA A 695 -24.42 -8.70 31.00
C ALA A 695 -25.42 -7.72 31.66
N VAL A 696 -26.52 -7.39 30.99
CA VAL A 696 -27.57 -6.49 31.52
C VAL A 696 -28.67 -7.22 32.31
N GLY A 697 -28.72 -8.56 32.24
CA GLY A 697 -29.76 -9.37 32.89
C GLY A 697 -31.14 -9.23 32.26
N LYS A 698 -31.21 -8.91 30.97
CA LYS A 698 -32.44 -8.71 30.19
C LYS A 698 -32.33 -9.38 28.82
N ASP A 699 -33.43 -9.94 28.33
CA ASP A 699 -33.52 -10.35 26.92
C ASP A 699 -33.66 -9.09 26.04
N LEU A 700 -32.62 -8.81 25.25
CA LEU A 700 -32.52 -7.68 24.33
C LEU A 700 -33.00 -8.05 22.92
N GLY A 701 -33.48 -9.28 22.71
CA GLY A 701 -34.01 -9.72 21.41
C GLY A 701 -35.06 -8.77 20.83
N PRO A 702 -36.09 -8.35 21.62
CA PRO A 702 -37.07 -7.37 21.15
C PRO A 702 -36.46 -6.00 20.78
N PHE A 703 -35.41 -5.58 21.48
CA PHE A 703 -34.71 -4.33 21.19
C PHE A 703 -33.93 -4.40 19.86
N PHE A 704 -33.24 -5.51 19.60
CA PHE A 704 -32.56 -5.74 18.31
C PHE A 704 -33.58 -5.79 17.16
N GLU A 705 -34.74 -6.40 17.39
CA GLU A 705 -35.85 -6.45 16.43
C GLU A 705 -36.43 -5.06 16.15
N ARG A 706 -36.61 -4.20 17.17
CA ARG A 706 -36.99 -2.79 16.98
C ARG A 706 -36.00 -2.03 16.09
N TRP A 707 -34.71 -2.29 16.26
CA TRP A 707 -33.65 -1.67 15.47
C TRP A 707 -33.44 -2.32 14.09
N GLY A 708 -34.16 -3.40 13.78
CA GLY A 708 -34.00 -4.12 12.51
C GLY A 708 -32.70 -4.93 12.40
N VAL A 709 -31.96 -5.12 13.50
CA VAL A 709 -30.69 -5.85 13.49
C VAL A 709 -30.95 -7.35 13.55
N PRO A 710 -30.64 -8.14 12.50
CA PRO A 710 -31.09 -9.52 12.40
C PRO A 710 -30.27 -10.44 13.32
N VAL A 711 -30.97 -11.21 14.14
CA VAL A 711 -30.42 -12.20 15.08
C VAL A 711 -31.20 -13.51 14.97
N SER A 712 -30.49 -14.64 15.11
CA SER A 712 -31.05 -15.97 14.88
C SER A 712 -32.10 -16.38 15.93
N ALA A 713 -32.95 -17.34 15.56
CA ALA A 713 -33.93 -17.90 16.48
C ALA A 713 -33.23 -18.67 17.62
N GLU A 714 -32.10 -19.31 17.30
CA GLU A 714 -31.24 -20.04 18.21
C GLU A 714 -30.68 -19.10 19.28
N ALA A 715 -30.12 -17.95 18.88
CA ALA A 715 -29.60 -16.95 19.82
C ALA A 715 -30.70 -16.43 20.76
N ARG A 716 -31.87 -16.08 20.23
CA ARG A 716 -33.03 -15.65 21.04
C ARG A 716 -33.52 -16.75 21.98
N ALA A 717 -33.49 -18.01 21.54
CA ALA A 717 -33.90 -19.14 22.39
C ALA A 717 -33.01 -19.27 23.62
N THR A 718 -31.72 -18.93 23.52
CA THR A 718 -30.81 -18.92 24.66
C THR A 718 -31.11 -17.85 25.70
N LEU A 719 -32.03 -16.90 25.46
CA LEU A 719 -32.30 -15.76 26.36
C LEU A 719 -33.68 -15.83 27.04
N ARG A 720 -34.47 -16.90 26.79
CA ARG A 720 -35.86 -17.03 27.27
C ARG A 720 -36.00 -17.08 28.79
N ASP A 721 -34.92 -17.35 29.51
CA ASP A 721 -34.87 -17.33 30.97
C ASP A 721 -34.67 -15.92 31.55
N LEU A 722 -34.39 -14.91 30.70
CA LEU A 722 -34.26 -13.51 31.11
C LEU A 722 -35.58 -12.75 30.91
N PRO A 723 -35.88 -11.76 31.76
CA PRO A 723 -37.00 -10.86 31.51
C PRO A 723 -36.73 -9.97 30.29
N GLY A 724 -37.72 -9.85 29.40
CA GLY A 724 -37.61 -9.02 28.19
C GLY A 724 -37.42 -7.54 28.48
N TRP A 725 -36.67 -6.87 27.60
CA TRP A 725 -36.54 -5.42 27.53
C TRP A 725 -36.87 -4.94 26.11
N LYS A 726 -37.57 -3.81 26.01
CA LYS A 726 -38.12 -3.30 24.75
C LYS A 726 -37.61 -1.90 24.47
#